data_AF-A0A3F3PLA2-F1
#
_entry.id   AF-A0A3F3PLA2-F1
#
_cell.length_a   1.000
_cell.length_b   1.000
_cell.length_c   1.000
_cell.angle_alpha   90.00
_cell.angle_beta   90.00
_cell.angle_gamma   90.00
#
_symmetry.space_group_name_H-M   'P 1'
#
loop_
_entity.id
_entity.type
_entity.pdbx_description
1 polymer ?
#
loop_
_entity_poly.entity_id
_entity_poly.type
_entity_poly.pdbx_seq_one_letter_code
_entity_poly.pdbx_strand_id
1 'polypeptide(L)'
;MASEQFNMATKHDDLARDTVQLSGVQPMTTDYGIKISDPDHWLRVVDAQHNGPSLLEDPIAREKIMRFDHERIPERVVHARGAGAFGTFKLHQAIPELSSAGVLTDTERETPVFVRFSTVQGSRGSADTVRDVRGFAVKMYTAEGNWDIVGNNIPVFFIQDAIKFPDVIHSVKPEPHNEIPQGQSAHNNFWDFQYMHSETTHMQQWVMSDRAIPRSYRMMQGFGVNTYCLVNAKGQRHFVKFHFTPELGVHSLVWDEALKIAGQDPDFHRKDLMDAIEAGQYPRWKFGIQVIPEEKKDDFEFDIQDATKIWPEELVPIQYIGQLELNRNVDEYFPQTEQVAFCTSHIVPGIDFSDDPLLVGRNFSYFDTQISRLGPNWQELPINRPVCPYMSLVNRDGQMRHRITKGKVNYWPNRFDANPPTSPAHGGFATYPEKQRGVKARALSDKFSEHFNQAQLFYNSLSPIEKLHVSKAFSFELDHCDEEIVYKRLSERLAVVDLQLAKTVAKNVGGNTPTKAPKENDGKTSKGLSQFDYLSDSAQIATRRVAILIADGFDLNSYRDMKSALQKQNAFVFTIGSQRQGVTSESGEKVIPDHHFPGMRSTLFDATFVPGGKHVSVLAKNGIAKHWISESFAHLKPIAGVNEAVDFIRKQINLDAVKYASNGQLNDLVGFVVALVALKVSEADESPKALAFGWQRAQLLGAFFNGVLLFALGISIFLQSIERFITLQRVENPKLMFIMGAIGLTLNLISATFLHEHHHHDHGHEPSSGALEELPVSTTDDITGPERPGSPNHNDHKHLSNGAHAASHGHDLGMLGVLIHVIGDAANNLGVMAAALVIWLAHYGGRYYADPGTSMGISIMIMLSSVPLVRRCGIILLESAPNGVDLEDVKHDLEKIPGVLSVHELHIWRLNQHKALASVHVMVSDCSVPSFLKLSKTINECFHAYGIHSTTIQPEMAHPEAIALGRPAVETELSSQTEMSEKCQVICGTLCEELTCCG
;
A
#
# COMPACT_ATOMS: atom_id res chain seq x y z
N MET A 1 -38.56 -26.05 4.98
CA MET A 1 -38.42 -27.49 4.64
C MET A 1 -36.97 -27.86 4.88
N ALA A 2 -36.75 -29.02 5.49
CA ALA A 2 -35.49 -29.40 6.12
C ALA A 2 -34.29 -29.29 5.17
N SER A 3 -33.22 -28.69 5.70
CA SER A 3 -31.88 -28.62 5.14
C SER A 3 -31.32 -30.04 4.95
N GLU A 4 -31.47 -30.60 3.76
CA GLU A 4 -30.44 -31.52 3.27
C GLU A 4 -29.21 -30.66 2.96
N GLN A 5 -28.27 -30.61 3.91
CA GLN A 5 -26.91 -30.19 3.64
C GLN A 5 -26.33 -31.16 2.62
N PHE A 6 -26.54 -30.87 1.33
CA PHE A 6 -25.68 -31.40 0.29
C PHE A 6 -24.28 -30.89 0.61
N ASN A 7 -23.42 -31.74 1.18
CA ASN A 7 -21.98 -31.49 1.18
C ASN A 7 -21.59 -31.29 -0.29
N MET A 8 -21.44 -30.03 -0.71
CA MET A 8 -21.06 -29.73 -2.08
C MET A 8 -19.67 -30.30 -2.29
N ALA A 9 -19.56 -31.23 -3.25
CA ALA A 9 -18.27 -31.66 -3.74
C ALA A 9 -17.50 -30.41 -4.17
N THR A 10 -16.29 -30.24 -3.65
CA THR A 10 -15.45 -29.12 -4.07
C THR A 10 -15.15 -29.27 -5.56
N LYS A 11 -14.76 -28.17 -6.24
CA LYS A 11 -14.32 -28.30 -7.63
C LYS A 11 -13.16 -29.29 -7.80
N HIS A 12 -12.35 -29.46 -6.75
CA HIS A 12 -11.30 -30.46 -6.71
C HIS A 12 -11.85 -31.89 -6.74
N ASP A 13 -12.84 -32.21 -5.90
CA ASP A 13 -13.48 -33.54 -5.88
C ASP A 13 -14.15 -33.88 -7.23
N ASP A 14 -14.75 -32.86 -7.86
CA ASP A 14 -15.31 -32.99 -9.20
C ASP A 14 -14.24 -33.41 -10.23
N LEU A 15 -13.10 -32.71 -10.24
CA LEU A 15 -11.98 -32.96 -11.16
C LEU A 15 -11.24 -34.28 -10.88
N ALA A 16 -11.22 -34.73 -9.63
CA ALA A 16 -10.53 -35.96 -9.23
C ALA A 16 -11.04 -37.19 -9.99
N ARG A 17 -12.30 -37.17 -10.45
CA ARG A 17 -12.91 -38.24 -11.27
C ARG A 17 -12.26 -38.41 -12.64
N ASP A 18 -11.68 -37.33 -13.15
CA ASP A 18 -11.08 -37.23 -14.47
C ASP A 18 -9.54 -37.08 -14.39
N THR A 19 -8.98 -37.14 -13.17
CA THR A 19 -7.53 -36.96 -12.91
C THR A 19 -6.83 -38.32 -12.80
N VAL A 20 -5.79 -38.52 -13.61
CA VAL A 20 -4.94 -39.72 -13.56
C VAL A 20 -3.62 -39.39 -12.87
N GLN A 21 -3.31 -40.10 -11.79
CA GLN A 21 -2.07 -39.92 -11.04
C GLN A 21 -0.99 -40.88 -11.55
N LEU A 22 0.15 -40.32 -11.96
CA LEU A 22 1.35 -41.09 -12.27
C LEU A 22 2.07 -41.46 -10.96
N SER A 23 1.73 -42.63 -10.39
CA SER A 23 2.39 -43.15 -9.19
C SER A 23 2.89 -44.58 -9.39
N GLY A 24 4.19 -44.81 -9.12
CA GLY A 24 4.84 -46.13 -9.19
C GLY A 24 5.27 -46.57 -10.60
N VAL A 25 5.62 -47.85 -10.76
CA VAL A 25 5.96 -48.45 -12.06
C VAL A 25 4.68 -48.95 -12.74
N GLN A 26 3.98 -48.06 -13.43
CA GLN A 26 2.85 -48.43 -14.28
C GLN A 26 3.35 -48.75 -15.70
N PRO A 27 2.90 -49.85 -16.34
CA PRO A 27 3.30 -50.16 -17.70
C PRO A 27 2.71 -49.15 -18.68
N MET A 28 3.51 -48.69 -19.64
CA MET A 28 3.00 -47.87 -20.75
C MET A 28 1.98 -48.68 -21.55
N THR A 29 0.86 -48.05 -21.91
CA THR A 29 -0.17 -48.66 -22.75
C THR A 29 -0.52 -47.78 -23.93
N THR A 30 -1.15 -48.38 -24.94
CA THR A 30 -1.99 -47.65 -25.90
C THR A 30 -3.22 -47.07 -25.19
N ASP A 31 -3.96 -46.19 -25.86
CA ASP A 31 -5.21 -45.62 -25.34
C ASP A 31 -6.32 -46.66 -25.14
N TYR A 32 -6.18 -47.83 -25.80
CA TYR A 32 -7.07 -48.99 -25.61
C TYR A 32 -6.55 -49.98 -24.56
N GLY A 33 -5.49 -49.63 -23.82
CA GLY A 33 -4.96 -50.43 -22.70
C GLY A 33 -4.02 -51.57 -23.08
N ILE A 34 -3.52 -51.63 -24.32
CA ILE A 34 -2.54 -52.64 -24.75
C ILE A 34 -1.15 -52.22 -24.23
N LYS A 35 -0.49 -53.09 -23.48
CA LYS A 35 0.87 -52.83 -22.97
C LYS A 35 1.89 -52.71 -24.10
N ILE A 36 2.76 -51.71 -24.02
CA ILE A 36 3.80 -51.42 -25.01
C ILE A 36 5.13 -52.00 -24.54
N SER A 37 5.75 -52.86 -25.35
CA SER A 37 7.05 -53.47 -25.06
C SER A 37 8.25 -52.63 -25.53
N ASP A 38 8.09 -51.92 -26.64
CA ASP A 38 9.12 -51.05 -27.23
C ASP A 38 8.44 -49.77 -27.75
N PRO A 39 8.65 -48.61 -27.10
CA PRO A 39 8.04 -47.35 -27.49
C PRO A 39 8.87 -46.52 -28.48
N ASP A 40 10.08 -46.99 -28.82
CA ASP A 40 11.11 -46.21 -29.51
C ASP A 40 11.25 -46.60 -30.98
N HIS A 41 10.86 -47.83 -31.35
CA HIS A 41 11.00 -48.34 -32.71
C HIS A 41 9.64 -48.60 -33.39
N TRP A 42 9.49 -48.06 -34.59
CA TRP A 42 8.45 -48.50 -35.52
C TRP A 42 8.72 -49.93 -35.99
N LEU A 43 7.71 -50.81 -35.97
CA LEU A 43 7.77 -52.19 -36.46
C LEU A 43 8.35 -52.26 -37.88
N ARG A 44 9.40 -53.03 -38.08
CA ARG A 44 10.11 -53.10 -39.35
C ARG A 44 10.67 -54.48 -39.61
N VAL A 45 10.94 -54.75 -40.89
CA VAL A 45 11.81 -55.88 -41.27
C VAL A 45 13.24 -55.48 -40.92
N VAL A 46 13.95 -56.24 -40.08
CA VAL A 46 15.34 -55.93 -39.69
C VAL A 46 16.14 -57.21 -39.52
N ASP A 47 17.42 -57.14 -39.90
CA ASP A 47 18.43 -58.15 -39.55
C ASP A 47 19.64 -57.47 -38.86
N ALA A 48 20.66 -58.25 -38.52
CA ALA A 48 21.82 -57.75 -37.77
C ALA A 48 22.70 -56.76 -38.56
N GLN A 49 22.48 -56.57 -39.86
CA GLN A 49 23.26 -55.72 -40.75
C GLN A 49 22.42 -54.65 -41.47
N HIS A 50 21.11 -54.85 -41.65
CA HIS A 50 20.25 -54.01 -42.47
C HIS A 50 18.91 -53.69 -41.81
N ASN A 51 18.51 -52.42 -41.91
CA ASN A 51 17.14 -51.97 -41.60
C ASN A 51 16.28 -51.99 -42.88
N GLY A 52 15.22 -52.78 -42.88
CA GLY A 52 14.17 -52.79 -43.91
C GLY A 52 13.06 -51.75 -43.64
N PRO A 53 11.97 -51.78 -44.43
CA PRO A 53 10.91 -50.78 -44.35
C PRO A 53 10.12 -50.87 -43.04
N SER A 54 9.58 -49.73 -42.61
CA SER A 54 8.56 -49.64 -41.55
C SER A 54 7.22 -50.19 -42.05
N LEU A 55 6.52 -50.95 -41.22
CA LEU A 55 5.29 -51.66 -41.59
C LEU A 55 4.05 -50.90 -41.11
N LEU A 56 3.07 -50.72 -41.99
CA LEU A 56 1.82 -50.01 -41.67
C LEU A 56 0.96 -50.76 -40.62
N GLU A 57 1.17 -52.06 -40.45
CA GLU A 57 0.40 -52.87 -39.50
C GLU A 57 0.64 -52.49 -38.04
N ASP A 58 1.71 -51.75 -37.72
CA ASP A 58 2.03 -51.26 -36.37
C ASP A 58 0.91 -50.38 -35.80
N PRO A 59 0.12 -50.86 -34.82
CA PRO A 59 -0.96 -50.07 -34.25
C PRO A 59 -0.46 -49.03 -33.24
N ILE A 60 0.67 -49.31 -32.57
CA ILE A 60 1.21 -48.46 -31.50
C ILE A 60 1.78 -47.19 -32.12
N ALA A 61 2.62 -47.35 -33.15
CA ALA A 61 3.25 -46.21 -33.80
C ALA A 61 2.23 -45.31 -34.50
N ARG A 62 1.23 -45.89 -35.20
CA ARG A 62 0.15 -45.14 -35.82
C ARG A 62 -0.70 -44.37 -34.80
N GLU A 63 -1.08 -45.00 -33.68
CA GLU A 63 -1.89 -44.35 -32.65
C GLU A 63 -1.13 -43.18 -32.01
N LYS A 64 0.12 -43.38 -31.60
CA LYS A 64 0.96 -42.35 -30.97
C LYS A 64 1.14 -41.12 -31.88
N ILE A 65 1.44 -41.32 -33.16
CA ILE A 65 1.56 -40.23 -34.14
C ILE A 65 0.21 -39.56 -34.40
N MET A 66 -0.86 -40.34 -34.60
CA MET A 66 -2.19 -39.79 -34.81
C MET A 66 -2.63 -38.91 -33.64
N ARG A 67 -2.36 -39.31 -32.40
CA ARG A 67 -2.67 -38.48 -31.23
C ARG A 67 -1.89 -37.18 -31.21
N PHE A 68 -0.58 -37.25 -31.46
CA PHE A 68 0.28 -36.06 -31.55
C PHE A 68 -0.22 -35.07 -32.62
N ASP A 69 -0.55 -35.56 -33.81
CA ASP A 69 -1.00 -34.74 -34.95
C ASP A 69 -2.31 -33.96 -34.66
N HIS A 70 -3.10 -34.42 -33.69
CA HIS A 70 -4.40 -33.84 -33.33
C HIS A 70 -4.42 -33.22 -31.91
N GLU A 71 -3.26 -32.92 -31.33
CA GLU A 71 -3.21 -32.27 -30.00
C GLU A 71 -3.72 -30.82 -30.01
N ARG A 72 -3.64 -30.12 -31.14
CA ARG A 72 -3.96 -28.68 -31.21
C ARG A 72 -5.44 -28.46 -31.54
N ILE A 73 -6.08 -27.61 -30.74
CA ILE A 73 -7.39 -27.03 -31.02
C ILE A 73 -7.23 -25.55 -31.43
N PRO A 74 -8.25 -24.92 -32.04
CA PRO A 74 -8.23 -23.48 -32.26
C PRO A 74 -7.96 -22.72 -30.96
N GLU A 75 -7.10 -21.70 -31.01
CA GLU A 75 -6.96 -20.78 -29.88
C GLU A 75 -8.22 -19.89 -29.74
N ARG A 76 -8.32 -19.15 -28.64
CA ARG A 76 -9.36 -18.11 -28.52
C ARG A 76 -9.08 -17.00 -29.54
N VAL A 77 -10.11 -16.49 -30.22
CA VAL A 77 -9.98 -15.41 -31.23
C VAL A 77 -9.28 -14.17 -30.65
N VAL A 78 -9.63 -13.83 -29.41
CA VAL A 78 -9.00 -12.83 -28.56
C VAL A 78 -8.64 -13.46 -27.22
N HIS A 79 -7.70 -12.88 -26.48
CA HIS A 79 -7.27 -13.42 -25.19
C HIS A 79 -6.68 -14.84 -25.28
N ALA A 80 -6.02 -15.17 -26.40
CA ALA A 80 -5.41 -16.47 -26.66
C ALA A 80 -4.30 -16.77 -25.63
N ARG A 81 -3.41 -15.80 -25.39
CA ARG A 81 -2.35 -15.89 -24.39
C ARG A 81 -2.90 -15.64 -22.98
N GLY A 82 -2.75 -16.62 -22.08
CA GLY A 82 -3.22 -16.48 -20.70
C GLY A 82 -2.63 -17.48 -19.71
N ALA A 83 -2.99 -17.30 -18.44
CA ALA A 83 -2.61 -18.14 -17.31
C ALA A 83 -3.83 -18.36 -16.40
N GLY A 84 -4.01 -19.58 -15.91
CA GLY A 84 -5.15 -19.97 -15.09
C GLY A 84 -4.74 -20.49 -13.71
N ALA A 85 -5.56 -20.23 -12.70
CA ALA A 85 -5.36 -20.73 -11.34
C ALA A 85 -6.70 -20.96 -10.64
N PHE A 86 -6.70 -21.90 -9.69
CA PHE A 86 -7.81 -22.18 -8.79
C PHE A 86 -7.74 -21.32 -7.54
N GLY A 87 -8.90 -21.13 -6.91
CA GLY A 87 -9.01 -20.35 -5.70
C GLY A 87 -10.37 -20.47 -5.03
N THR A 88 -10.63 -19.53 -4.14
CA THR A 88 -11.89 -19.40 -3.40
C THR A 88 -12.40 -17.97 -3.40
N PHE A 89 -13.71 -17.82 -3.49
CA PHE A 89 -14.42 -16.58 -3.22
C PHE A 89 -15.14 -16.70 -1.88
N LYS A 90 -14.96 -15.72 -1.00
CA LYS A 90 -15.62 -15.62 0.30
C LYS A 90 -16.35 -14.28 0.40
N LEU A 91 -17.65 -14.36 0.70
CA LEU A 91 -18.46 -13.18 1.00
C LEU A 91 -18.25 -12.78 2.47
N HIS A 92 -18.04 -11.50 2.72
CA HIS A 92 -17.89 -10.93 4.06
C HIS A 92 -19.13 -10.17 4.53
N GLN A 93 -19.85 -9.53 3.60
CA GLN A 93 -21.07 -8.79 3.88
C GLN A 93 -22.18 -9.26 2.93
N ALA A 94 -23.24 -9.86 3.50
CA ALA A 94 -24.43 -10.22 2.74
C ALA A 94 -25.21 -8.97 2.29
N ILE A 95 -25.77 -9.03 1.08
CA ILE A 95 -26.55 -7.93 0.46
C ILE A 95 -27.95 -8.38 0.01
N PRO A 96 -28.77 -9.00 0.88
CA PRO A 96 -30.11 -9.50 0.52
C PRO A 96 -31.08 -8.41 0.08
N GLU A 97 -30.81 -7.15 0.42
CA GLU A 97 -31.52 -5.98 -0.04
C GLU A 97 -31.28 -5.67 -1.52
N LEU A 98 -30.16 -6.12 -2.09
CA LEU A 98 -29.79 -5.88 -3.49
C LEU A 98 -29.98 -7.11 -4.38
N SER A 99 -29.65 -8.31 -3.89
CA SER A 99 -29.66 -9.55 -4.68
C SER A 99 -30.22 -10.73 -3.89
N SER A 100 -30.90 -11.64 -4.59
CA SER A 100 -31.29 -12.95 -4.05
C SER A 100 -30.26 -14.07 -4.35
N ALA A 101 -29.11 -13.74 -4.95
CA ALA A 101 -28.11 -14.75 -5.31
C ALA A 101 -27.45 -15.32 -4.06
N GLY A 102 -27.41 -16.65 -3.94
CA GLY A 102 -26.81 -17.35 -2.79
C GLY A 102 -25.36 -16.92 -2.53
N VAL A 103 -24.56 -16.80 -3.59
CA VAL A 103 -23.16 -16.33 -3.53
C VAL A 103 -23.00 -14.88 -3.01
N LEU A 104 -24.07 -14.08 -2.98
CA LEU A 104 -24.09 -12.70 -2.47
C LEU A 104 -24.95 -12.52 -1.20
N THR A 105 -25.48 -13.61 -0.64
CA THR A 105 -26.34 -13.57 0.56
C THR A 105 -25.91 -14.53 1.66
N ASP A 106 -25.03 -15.48 1.35
CA ASP A 106 -24.51 -16.48 2.29
C ASP A 106 -23.03 -16.22 2.58
N THR A 107 -22.74 -15.68 3.77
CA THR A 107 -21.38 -15.39 4.25
C THR A 107 -20.64 -16.63 4.74
N GLU A 108 -21.34 -17.72 5.05
CA GLU A 108 -20.72 -18.95 5.54
C GLU A 108 -20.13 -19.75 4.37
N ARG A 109 -20.68 -19.59 3.17
CA ARG A 109 -20.22 -20.25 1.94
C ARG A 109 -18.80 -19.84 1.52
N GLU A 110 -17.98 -20.83 1.22
CA GLU A 110 -16.79 -20.68 0.40
C GLU A 110 -17.08 -21.20 -1.01
N THR A 111 -17.00 -20.32 -2.00
CA THR A 111 -17.33 -20.68 -3.38
C THR A 111 -16.04 -20.99 -4.13
N PRO A 112 -15.84 -22.22 -4.64
CA PRO A 112 -14.68 -22.52 -5.47
C PRO A 112 -14.67 -21.64 -6.72
N VAL A 113 -13.48 -21.19 -7.12
CA VAL A 113 -13.32 -20.41 -8.35
C VAL A 113 -12.20 -20.95 -9.24
N PHE A 114 -12.32 -20.63 -10.53
CA PHE A 114 -11.21 -20.67 -11.46
C PHE A 114 -11.07 -19.30 -12.12
N VAL A 115 -9.86 -18.74 -12.09
CA VAL A 115 -9.55 -17.45 -12.70
C VAL A 115 -8.59 -17.66 -13.87
N ARG A 116 -8.85 -16.98 -14.98
CA ARG A 116 -7.92 -16.91 -16.11
C ARG A 116 -7.58 -15.46 -16.42
N PHE A 117 -6.30 -15.14 -16.30
CA PHE A 117 -5.72 -13.89 -16.78
C PHE A 117 -5.25 -14.04 -18.23
N SER A 118 -5.22 -12.95 -18.98
CA SER A 118 -4.80 -12.98 -20.38
C SER A 118 -4.38 -11.61 -20.90
N THR A 119 -3.62 -11.56 -21.99
CA THR A 119 -3.56 -10.38 -22.88
C THR A 119 -4.79 -10.39 -23.80
N VAL A 120 -4.89 -9.53 -24.82
CA VAL A 120 -6.00 -9.51 -25.79
C VAL A 120 -5.54 -9.84 -27.19
N GLN A 121 -4.59 -9.05 -27.71
CA GLN A 121 -4.22 -9.03 -29.12
C GLN A 121 -3.46 -10.30 -29.51
N GLY A 122 -2.45 -10.66 -28.73
CA GLY A 122 -1.48 -11.66 -29.14
C GLY A 122 -2.04 -13.09 -29.22
N SER A 123 -1.52 -13.87 -30.17
CA SER A 123 -1.76 -15.32 -30.25
C SER A 123 -1.20 -16.07 -29.04
N ARG A 124 -1.53 -17.35 -28.85
CA ARG A 124 -1.20 -18.12 -27.63
C ARG A 124 0.28 -18.20 -27.27
N GLY A 125 1.17 -18.01 -28.24
CA GLY A 125 2.63 -18.00 -28.09
C GLY A 125 3.26 -16.62 -27.91
N SER A 126 2.46 -15.54 -27.86
CA SER A 126 2.93 -14.18 -27.60
C SER A 126 3.45 -13.99 -26.16
N ALA A 127 4.11 -12.86 -25.90
CA ALA A 127 4.72 -12.54 -24.62
C ALA A 127 3.73 -11.93 -23.60
N ASP A 128 3.99 -12.15 -22.31
CA ASP A 128 3.13 -11.71 -21.20
C ASP A 128 3.18 -10.19 -20.89
N THR A 129 4.34 -9.56 -21.08
CA THR A 129 4.62 -8.17 -20.65
C THR A 129 4.42 -7.13 -21.74
N VAL A 130 3.64 -7.44 -22.78
CA VAL A 130 3.28 -6.48 -23.83
C VAL A 130 2.42 -5.32 -23.31
N ARG A 131 2.36 -4.20 -24.02
CA ARG A 131 1.36 -3.16 -23.75
C ARG A 131 0.03 -3.62 -24.34
N ASP A 132 -0.91 -3.95 -23.45
CA ASP A 132 -2.21 -4.47 -23.86
C ASP A 132 -3.21 -4.35 -22.70
N VAL A 133 -4.49 -4.47 -22.99
CA VAL A 133 -5.48 -4.76 -21.96
C VAL A 133 -5.19 -6.15 -21.39
N ARG A 134 -5.49 -6.37 -20.10
CA ARG A 134 -5.48 -7.71 -19.52
C ARG A 134 -6.89 -8.19 -19.27
N GLY A 135 -7.23 -9.37 -19.76
CA GLY A 135 -8.46 -10.07 -19.38
C GLY A 135 -8.36 -10.60 -17.95
N PHE A 136 -9.45 -10.46 -17.20
CA PHE A 136 -9.61 -10.96 -15.84
C PHE A 136 -10.96 -11.71 -15.76
N ALA A 137 -10.94 -12.99 -16.14
CA ALA A 137 -12.15 -13.82 -16.16
C ALA A 137 -12.22 -14.70 -14.90
N VAL A 138 -13.32 -14.60 -14.15
CA VAL A 138 -13.59 -15.36 -12.92
C VAL A 138 -14.79 -16.25 -13.16
N LYS A 139 -14.64 -17.57 -12.92
CA LYS A 139 -15.73 -18.54 -12.90
C LYS A 139 -15.94 -18.97 -11.46
N MET A 140 -17.13 -18.71 -10.94
CA MET A 140 -17.57 -19.14 -9.61
C MET A 140 -18.46 -20.37 -9.76
N TYR A 141 -18.04 -21.47 -9.14
CA TYR A 141 -18.80 -22.72 -9.14
C TYR A 141 -19.80 -22.69 -7.98
N THR A 142 -20.96 -22.04 -8.18
CA THR A 142 -21.95 -21.82 -7.12
C THR A 142 -22.88 -23.03 -6.94
N ALA A 143 -23.65 -23.00 -5.85
CA ALA A 143 -24.71 -23.97 -5.57
C ALA A 143 -25.88 -23.90 -6.56
N GLU A 144 -26.07 -22.75 -7.19
CA GLU A 144 -27.20 -22.40 -8.06
C GLU A 144 -26.82 -22.39 -9.55
N GLY A 145 -25.60 -22.82 -9.88
CA GLY A 145 -25.04 -22.82 -11.24
C GLY A 145 -23.67 -22.16 -11.32
N ASN A 146 -23.02 -22.23 -12.48
CA ASN A 146 -21.79 -21.45 -12.68
C ASN A 146 -22.15 -19.97 -12.89
N TRP A 147 -21.43 -19.07 -12.22
CA TRP A 147 -21.49 -17.63 -12.48
C TRP A 147 -20.13 -17.16 -13.01
N ASP A 148 -20.11 -16.55 -14.20
CA ASP A 148 -18.89 -16.02 -14.80
C ASP A 148 -18.90 -14.49 -14.81
N ILE A 149 -17.86 -13.88 -14.22
CA ILE A 149 -17.56 -12.46 -14.40
C ILE A 149 -16.39 -12.37 -15.38
N VAL A 150 -16.69 -11.98 -16.62
CA VAL A 150 -15.70 -11.93 -17.70
C VAL A 150 -15.25 -10.49 -17.91
N GLY A 151 -14.26 -10.08 -17.11
CA GLY A 151 -13.79 -8.70 -17.00
C GLY A 151 -12.44 -8.42 -17.66
N ASN A 152 -11.99 -7.18 -17.47
CA ASN A 152 -10.65 -6.69 -17.84
C ASN A 152 -9.97 -6.02 -16.63
N ASN A 153 -8.69 -5.70 -16.75
CA ASN A 153 -7.97 -4.89 -15.76
C ASN A 153 -8.19 -3.37 -15.90
N ILE A 154 -9.01 -2.97 -16.87
CA ILE A 154 -9.40 -1.58 -17.17
C ILE A 154 -10.93 -1.51 -17.08
N PRO A 155 -11.51 -0.46 -16.45
CA PRO A 155 -12.95 -0.41 -16.14
C PRO A 155 -13.86 -0.06 -17.32
N VAL A 156 -13.29 0.21 -18.49
CA VAL A 156 -14.01 0.59 -19.72
C VAL A 156 -13.56 -0.25 -20.91
N PHE A 157 -14.33 -0.18 -21.99
CA PHE A 157 -14.01 -0.80 -23.28
C PHE A 157 -13.76 0.23 -24.37
N PHE A 158 -13.21 -0.20 -25.52
CA PHE A 158 -12.92 0.68 -26.66
C PHE A 158 -14.18 1.19 -27.36
N ILE A 159 -15.22 0.37 -27.42
CA ILE A 159 -16.41 0.58 -28.25
C ILE A 159 -17.68 0.48 -27.43
N GLN A 160 -18.74 1.09 -27.94
CA GLN A 160 -20.04 1.13 -27.27
C GLN A 160 -20.94 -0.06 -27.63
N ASP A 161 -20.93 -0.46 -28.90
CA ASP A 161 -21.83 -1.49 -29.44
C ASP A 161 -21.02 -2.69 -29.95
N ALA A 162 -21.47 -3.89 -29.61
CA ALA A 162 -20.81 -5.14 -29.98
C ALA A 162 -20.69 -5.36 -31.50
N ILE A 163 -21.51 -4.70 -32.34
CA ILE A 163 -21.38 -4.84 -33.80
C ILE A 163 -20.02 -4.35 -34.32
N LYS A 164 -19.36 -3.40 -33.63
CA LYS A 164 -18.01 -2.91 -33.97
C LYS A 164 -16.89 -3.80 -33.44
N PHE A 165 -17.21 -4.86 -32.67
CA PHE A 165 -16.19 -5.70 -32.05
C PHE A 165 -15.24 -6.34 -33.08
N PRO A 166 -15.72 -6.90 -34.21
CA PRO A 166 -14.82 -7.37 -35.26
C PRO A 166 -13.92 -6.26 -35.81
N ASP A 167 -14.44 -5.05 -36.01
CA ASP A 167 -13.68 -3.93 -36.58
C ASP A 167 -12.54 -3.49 -35.65
N VAL A 168 -12.82 -3.28 -34.36
CA VAL A 168 -11.77 -2.89 -33.40
C VAL A 168 -10.74 -4.01 -33.22
N ILE A 169 -11.17 -5.28 -33.18
CA ILE A 169 -10.25 -6.41 -33.04
C ILE A 169 -9.42 -6.62 -34.31
N HIS A 170 -9.99 -6.50 -35.51
CA HIS A 170 -9.21 -6.52 -36.75
C HIS A 170 -8.23 -5.35 -36.82
N SER A 171 -8.60 -4.17 -36.30
CA SER A 171 -7.71 -3.01 -36.32
C SER A 171 -6.49 -3.17 -35.43
N VAL A 172 -6.60 -3.86 -34.28
CA VAL A 172 -5.49 -4.07 -33.33
C VAL A 172 -4.70 -5.36 -33.57
N LYS A 173 -5.31 -6.37 -34.21
CA LYS A 173 -4.65 -7.61 -34.59
C LYS A 173 -3.56 -7.34 -35.65
N PRO A 174 -2.60 -8.28 -35.83
CA PRO A 174 -1.60 -8.14 -36.88
C PRO A 174 -2.24 -7.90 -38.24
N GLU A 175 -1.65 -7.01 -39.05
CA GLU A 175 -2.28 -6.57 -40.29
C GLU A 175 -2.41 -7.71 -41.31
N PRO A 176 -3.52 -7.79 -42.06
CA PRO A 176 -3.90 -9.01 -42.76
C PRO A 176 -2.98 -9.37 -43.95
N HIS A 177 -2.17 -8.43 -44.42
CA HIS A 177 -1.31 -8.64 -45.58
C HIS A 177 0.02 -9.33 -45.21
N ASN A 178 0.46 -9.22 -43.95
CA ASN A 178 1.76 -9.73 -43.48
C ASN A 178 1.73 -10.39 -42.08
N GLU A 179 0.61 -10.33 -41.36
CA GLU A 179 0.46 -10.78 -39.98
C GLU A 179 1.46 -10.12 -39.00
N ILE A 180 1.71 -8.82 -39.18
CA ILE A 180 2.59 -8.01 -38.32
C ILE A 180 1.82 -6.78 -37.82
N PRO A 181 2.01 -6.34 -36.55
CA PRO A 181 2.87 -6.90 -35.51
C PRO A 181 2.15 -7.83 -34.51
N GLN A 182 2.91 -8.72 -33.86
CA GLN A 182 2.40 -9.62 -32.82
C GLN A 182 2.45 -8.97 -31.43
N GLY A 183 1.32 -8.95 -30.73
CA GLY A 183 1.21 -8.43 -29.35
C GLY A 183 1.42 -6.93 -29.20
N GLN A 184 1.15 -6.13 -30.23
CA GLN A 184 1.41 -4.68 -30.24
C GLN A 184 0.30 -3.94 -30.98
N SER A 185 -0.11 -2.78 -30.45
CA SER A 185 -1.01 -1.83 -31.10
C SER A 185 -0.28 -0.77 -31.95
N ALA A 186 1.05 -0.81 -31.96
CA ALA A 186 1.93 0.20 -32.55
C ALA A 186 2.04 0.03 -34.07
N HIS A 187 0.93 0.19 -34.78
CA HIS A 187 0.85 0.11 -36.24
C HIS A 187 -0.35 0.90 -36.78
N ASN A 188 -0.39 1.09 -38.11
CA ASN A 188 -1.29 2.04 -38.78
C ASN A 188 -2.78 1.73 -38.55
N ASN A 189 -3.21 0.48 -38.77
CA ASN A 189 -4.63 0.12 -38.73
C ASN A 189 -5.29 0.41 -37.37
N PHE A 190 -4.58 0.14 -36.28
CA PHE A 190 -5.13 0.37 -34.94
C PHE A 190 -5.41 1.85 -34.73
N TRP A 191 -4.39 2.69 -34.96
CA TRP A 191 -4.46 4.12 -34.69
C TRP A 191 -5.33 4.88 -35.69
N ASP A 192 -5.49 4.39 -36.92
CA ASP A 192 -6.50 4.91 -37.85
C ASP A 192 -7.92 4.64 -37.31
N PHE A 193 -8.22 3.40 -36.89
CA PHE A 193 -9.51 3.08 -36.27
C PHE A 193 -9.78 3.95 -35.03
N GLN A 194 -8.78 4.11 -34.16
CA GLN A 194 -8.86 4.95 -32.96
C GLN A 194 -9.22 6.41 -33.29
N TYR A 195 -8.68 6.96 -34.39
CA TYR A 195 -9.02 8.32 -34.80
C TYR A 195 -10.43 8.44 -35.41
N MET A 196 -10.80 7.46 -36.24
CA MET A 196 -12.10 7.42 -36.94
C MET A 196 -13.28 7.17 -35.99
N HIS A 197 -13.02 6.57 -34.83
CA HIS A 197 -14.02 6.28 -33.80
C HIS A 197 -13.71 7.01 -32.49
N SER A 198 -14.27 8.21 -32.34
CA SER A 198 -13.98 9.06 -31.18
C SER A 198 -14.39 8.44 -29.84
N GLU A 199 -15.35 7.50 -29.80
CA GLU A 199 -15.74 6.75 -28.59
C GLU A 199 -14.56 6.03 -27.91
N THR A 200 -13.52 5.70 -28.67
CA THR A 200 -12.32 5.03 -28.17
C THR A 200 -11.40 5.93 -27.33
N THR A 201 -11.58 7.26 -27.39
CA THR A 201 -10.63 8.25 -26.83
C THR A 201 -10.37 8.05 -25.35
N HIS A 202 -11.37 7.63 -24.57
CA HIS A 202 -11.19 7.33 -23.14
C HIS A 202 -10.30 6.10 -22.94
N MET A 203 -10.56 5.00 -23.65
CA MET A 203 -9.80 3.77 -23.56
C MET A 203 -8.34 3.93 -24.01
N GLN A 204 -8.08 4.81 -25.00
CA GLN A 204 -6.72 5.15 -25.42
C GLN A 204 -5.87 5.66 -24.24
N GLN A 205 -6.44 6.47 -23.35
CA GLN A 205 -5.70 7.00 -22.20
C GLN A 205 -5.30 5.88 -21.22
N TRP A 206 -6.19 4.92 -20.99
CA TRP A 206 -5.91 3.76 -20.14
C TRP A 206 -4.81 2.87 -20.72
N VAL A 207 -4.90 2.52 -22.01
CA VAL A 207 -3.94 1.61 -22.66
C VAL A 207 -2.56 2.25 -22.86
N MET A 208 -2.50 3.58 -23.01
CA MET A 208 -1.23 4.31 -23.05
C MET A 208 -0.65 4.59 -21.65
N SER A 209 -1.44 4.45 -20.59
CA SER A 209 -0.91 4.49 -19.22
C SER A 209 -0.18 3.19 -18.86
N ASP A 210 0.49 3.18 -17.72
CA ASP A 210 1.19 1.99 -17.24
C ASP A 210 0.22 0.88 -16.80
N ARG A 211 -1.09 1.15 -16.69
CA ARG A 211 -2.12 0.13 -16.43
C ARG A 211 -2.09 -1.03 -17.44
N ALA A 212 -1.59 -0.79 -18.65
CA ALA A 212 -1.48 -1.79 -19.72
C ALA A 212 -0.15 -2.58 -19.72
N ILE A 213 0.76 -2.28 -18.80
CA ILE A 213 2.02 -3.02 -18.58
C ILE A 213 2.15 -3.39 -17.09
N PRO A 214 1.20 -4.13 -16.51
CA PRO A 214 1.21 -4.47 -15.09
C PRO A 214 2.49 -5.24 -14.74
N ARG A 215 2.96 -5.10 -13.49
CA ARG A 215 4.14 -5.82 -12.97
C ARG A 215 3.84 -7.30 -12.78
N SER A 216 2.61 -7.62 -12.42
CA SER A 216 2.12 -8.97 -12.18
C SER A 216 0.60 -8.97 -12.27
N TYR A 217 -0.01 -10.10 -12.64
CA TYR A 217 -1.46 -10.27 -12.52
C TYR A 217 -1.95 -10.03 -11.09
N ARG A 218 -1.11 -10.29 -10.08
CA ARG A 218 -1.41 -10.13 -8.65
C ARG A 218 -1.49 -8.65 -8.20
N MET A 219 -1.01 -7.73 -9.03
CA MET A 219 -0.86 -6.30 -8.72
C MET A 219 -1.60 -5.42 -9.73
N MET A 220 -2.70 -5.93 -10.30
CA MET A 220 -3.61 -5.17 -11.15
C MET A 220 -5.05 -5.30 -10.64
N GLN A 221 -5.85 -4.28 -10.89
CA GLN A 221 -7.29 -4.34 -10.67
C GLN A 221 -7.97 -5.27 -11.68
N GLY A 222 -9.20 -5.66 -11.37
CA GLY A 222 -10.14 -6.31 -12.28
C GLY A 222 -11.49 -5.62 -12.24
N PHE A 223 -12.18 -5.58 -13.36
CA PHE A 223 -13.46 -4.90 -13.53
C PHE A 223 -14.38 -5.73 -14.41
N GLY A 224 -15.66 -5.82 -14.06
CA GLY A 224 -16.68 -6.42 -14.92
C GLY A 224 -16.93 -5.64 -16.23
N VAL A 225 -16.48 -4.37 -16.28
CA VAL A 225 -16.66 -3.39 -17.36
C VAL A 225 -18.12 -2.98 -17.55
N ASN A 226 -18.96 -3.92 -17.98
CA ASN A 226 -20.36 -3.68 -18.28
C ASN A 226 -21.18 -3.47 -17.00
N THR A 227 -22.30 -2.79 -17.17
CA THR A 227 -23.34 -2.68 -16.14
C THR A 227 -24.19 -3.95 -16.15
N TYR A 228 -24.37 -4.56 -14.98
CA TYR A 228 -25.29 -5.67 -14.75
C TYR A 228 -26.45 -5.21 -13.86
N CYS A 229 -27.37 -6.12 -13.58
CA CYS A 229 -28.46 -5.90 -12.64
C CYS A 229 -28.38 -6.89 -11.48
N LEU A 230 -28.67 -6.43 -10.26
CA LEU A 230 -28.99 -7.27 -9.12
C LEU A 230 -30.50 -7.19 -8.88
N VAL A 231 -31.11 -8.34 -8.62
CA VAL A 231 -32.55 -8.44 -8.32
C VAL A 231 -32.71 -9.11 -6.96
N ASN A 232 -33.34 -8.41 -6.03
CA ASN A 232 -33.55 -8.92 -4.68
C ASN A 232 -34.77 -9.86 -4.60
N ALA A 233 -34.99 -10.49 -3.44
CA ALA A 233 -36.11 -11.40 -3.23
C ALA A 233 -37.51 -10.75 -3.34
N LYS A 234 -37.59 -9.40 -3.27
CA LYS A 234 -38.83 -8.64 -3.49
C LYS A 234 -39.04 -8.27 -4.96
N GLY A 235 -38.13 -8.65 -5.84
CA GLY A 235 -38.17 -8.32 -7.27
C GLY A 235 -37.75 -6.88 -7.59
N GLN A 236 -37.02 -6.20 -6.71
CA GLN A 236 -36.50 -4.85 -6.96
C GLN A 236 -35.15 -4.93 -7.69
N ARG A 237 -34.98 -4.12 -8.73
CA ARG A 237 -33.77 -4.08 -9.56
C ARG A 237 -32.82 -2.97 -9.11
N HIS A 238 -31.53 -3.26 -9.14
CA HIS A 238 -30.44 -2.30 -8.94
C HIS A 238 -29.38 -2.51 -10.02
N PHE A 239 -28.81 -1.45 -10.58
CA PHE A 239 -27.70 -1.55 -11.51
C PHE A 239 -26.39 -1.73 -10.74
N VAL A 240 -25.49 -2.56 -11.25
CA VAL A 240 -24.22 -2.90 -10.58
C VAL A 240 -23.03 -2.94 -11.53
N LYS A 241 -21.86 -2.48 -11.05
CA LYS A 241 -20.54 -2.79 -11.63
C LYS A 241 -19.69 -3.54 -10.61
N PHE A 242 -18.99 -4.57 -11.08
CA PHE A 242 -18.13 -5.43 -10.26
C PHE A 242 -16.66 -5.00 -10.31
N HIS A 243 -15.99 -5.00 -9.16
CA HIS A 243 -14.61 -4.54 -8.97
C HIS A 243 -13.79 -5.56 -8.18
N PHE A 244 -12.53 -5.72 -8.56
CA PHE A 244 -11.52 -6.52 -7.86
C PHE A 244 -10.30 -5.63 -7.60
N THR A 245 -10.06 -5.28 -6.33
CA THR A 245 -8.94 -4.41 -5.95
C THR A 245 -7.84 -5.26 -5.29
N PRO A 246 -6.61 -5.30 -5.85
CA PRO A 246 -5.55 -6.16 -5.32
C PRO A 246 -5.08 -5.68 -3.95
N GLU A 247 -4.89 -6.60 -3.01
CA GLU A 247 -4.37 -6.26 -1.68
C GLU A 247 -2.89 -5.86 -1.71
N LEU A 248 -2.15 -6.32 -2.73
CA LEU A 248 -0.75 -5.96 -2.96
C LEU A 248 -0.57 -4.57 -3.59
N GLY A 249 -1.66 -3.84 -3.84
CA GLY A 249 -1.65 -2.56 -4.54
C GLY A 249 -1.56 -2.70 -6.06
N VAL A 250 -1.65 -1.55 -6.75
CA VAL A 250 -1.57 -1.49 -8.22
C VAL A 250 -0.16 -1.09 -8.63
N HIS A 251 0.53 -1.99 -9.34
CA HIS A 251 1.90 -1.78 -9.76
C HIS A 251 2.13 -2.21 -11.19
N SER A 252 2.94 -1.42 -11.89
CA SER A 252 3.26 -1.62 -13.30
C SER A 252 4.77 -1.55 -13.55
N LEU A 253 5.17 -2.13 -14.67
CA LEU A 253 6.51 -1.99 -15.25
C LEU A 253 6.67 -0.63 -15.90
N VAL A 254 7.91 -0.28 -16.26
CA VAL A 254 8.17 0.79 -17.24
C VAL A 254 8.35 0.21 -18.64
N TRP A 255 8.14 1.01 -19.70
CA TRP A 255 8.03 0.47 -21.06
C TRP A 255 9.28 -0.27 -21.57
N ASP A 256 10.48 0.30 -21.38
CA ASP A 256 11.74 -0.34 -21.79
C ASP A 256 11.97 -1.68 -21.07
N GLU A 257 11.61 -1.74 -19.79
CA GLU A 257 11.66 -2.97 -19.00
C GLU A 257 10.68 -4.01 -19.55
N ALA A 258 9.43 -3.63 -19.79
CA ALA A 258 8.38 -4.50 -20.29
C ALA A 258 8.74 -5.12 -21.67
N LEU A 259 9.27 -4.31 -22.57
CA LEU A 259 9.79 -4.74 -23.88
C LEU A 259 10.93 -5.75 -23.76
N LYS A 260 11.89 -5.49 -22.86
CA LYS A 260 13.04 -6.38 -22.66
C LYS A 260 12.64 -7.70 -22.00
N ILE A 261 11.72 -7.67 -21.03
CA ILE A 261 11.18 -8.89 -20.42
C ILE A 261 10.50 -9.75 -21.49
N ALA A 262 9.74 -9.14 -22.42
CA ALA A 262 9.05 -9.89 -23.47
C ALA A 262 10.00 -10.73 -24.34
N GLY A 263 11.25 -10.28 -24.53
CA GLY A 263 12.29 -11.06 -25.22
C GLY A 263 13.09 -12.01 -24.33
N GLN A 264 13.26 -11.69 -23.04
CA GLN A 264 14.08 -12.47 -22.11
C GLN A 264 13.32 -13.60 -21.43
N ASP A 265 12.07 -13.35 -21.05
CA ASP A 265 11.14 -14.32 -20.48
C ASP A 265 9.69 -13.98 -20.91
N PRO A 266 9.24 -14.46 -22.08
CA PRO A 266 7.88 -14.21 -22.56
C PRO A 266 6.80 -14.83 -21.66
N ASP A 267 7.17 -15.68 -20.70
CA ASP A 267 6.27 -16.33 -19.73
C ASP A 267 6.31 -15.70 -18.32
N PHE A 268 6.85 -14.48 -18.20
CA PHE A 268 7.08 -13.81 -16.92
C PHE A 268 5.86 -13.74 -16.00
N HIS A 269 4.69 -13.33 -16.48
CA HIS A 269 3.49 -13.22 -15.64
C HIS A 269 2.90 -14.58 -15.28
N ARG A 270 2.95 -15.55 -16.21
CA ARG A 270 2.51 -16.92 -15.96
C ARG A 270 3.36 -17.58 -14.86
N LYS A 271 4.68 -17.46 -14.95
CA LYS A 271 5.60 -17.97 -13.92
C LYS A 271 5.44 -17.22 -12.61
N ASP A 272 5.31 -15.89 -12.63
CA ASP A 272 5.10 -15.10 -11.41
C ASP A 272 3.87 -15.51 -10.62
N LEU A 273 2.75 -15.81 -11.30
CA LEU A 273 1.55 -16.34 -10.66
C LEU A 273 1.78 -17.74 -10.07
N MET A 274 2.40 -18.63 -10.86
CA MET A 274 2.67 -20.02 -10.46
C MET A 274 3.59 -20.08 -9.23
N ASP A 275 4.72 -19.38 -9.29
CA ASP A 275 5.73 -19.31 -8.23
C ASP A 275 5.13 -18.72 -6.94
N ALA A 276 4.27 -17.70 -7.05
CA ALA A 276 3.62 -17.10 -5.89
C ALA A 276 2.70 -18.08 -5.16
N ILE A 277 1.90 -18.85 -5.91
CA ILE A 277 1.01 -19.86 -5.36
C ILE A 277 1.80 -21.02 -4.74
N GLU A 278 2.87 -21.49 -5.40
CA GLU A 278 3.75 -22.55 -4.87
C GLU A 278 4.46 -22.14 -3.59
N ALA A 279 4.85 -20.86 -3.47
CA ALA A 279 5.46 -20.30 -2.28
C ALA A 279 4.46 -20.01 -1.14
N GLY A 280 3.17 -20.35 -1.30
CA GLY A 280 2.12 -20.04 -0.33
C GLY A 280 1.80 -18.54 -0.20
N GLN A 281 2.24 -17.73 -1.16
CA GLN A 281 1.99 -16.29 -1.22
C GLN A 281 0.77 -16.01 -2.10
N TYR A 282 -0.41 -16.40 -1.58
CA TYR A 282 -1.65 -16.41 -2.33
C TYR A 282 -2.10 -15.01 -2.75
N PRO A 283 -2.31 -14.77 -4.07
CA PRO A 283 -2.84 -13.51 -4.55
C PRO A 283 -4.27 -13.27 -4.05
N ARG A 284 -4.55 -12.06 -3.56
CA ARG A 284 -5.85 -11.67 -3.01
C ARG A 284 -6.37 -10.36 -3.61
N TRP A 285 -7.68 -10.31 -3.82
CA TRP A 285 -8.40 -9.11 -4.23
C TRP A 285 -9.64 -8.90 -3.37
N LYS A 286 -9.85 -7.67 -2.93
CA LYS A 286 -11.12 -7.23 -2.35
C LYS A 286 -12.16 -7.17 -3.47
N PHE A 287 -13.25 -7.90 -3.32
CA PHE A 287 -14.39 -7.86 -4.24
C PHE A 287 -15.34 -6.74 -3.82
N GLY A 288 -15.56 -5.80 -4.73
CA GLY A 288 -16.39 -4.63 -4.53
C GLY A 288 -17.48 -4.49 -5.56
N ILE A 289 -18.54 -3.79 -5.16
CA ILE A 289 -19.66 -3.42 -6.03
C ILE A 289 -19.89 -1.91 -5.99
N GLN A 290 -20.20 -1.33 -7.14
CA GLN A 290 -20.85 -0.03 -7.23
C GLN A 290 -22.32 -0.27 -7.58
N VAL A 291 -23.24 0.43 -6.92
CA VAL A 291 -24.67 0.15 -7.03
C VAL A 291 -25.44 1.44 -7.27
N ILE A 292 -26.31 1.44 -8.27
CA ILE A 292 -27.20 2.54 -8.60
C ILE A 292 -28.66 2.04 -8.52
N PRO A 293 -29.53 2.65 -7.70
CA PRO A 293 -30.96 2.35 -7.69
C PRO A 293 -31.59 2.60 -9.07
N GLU A 294 -32.58 1.78 -9.46
CA GLU A 294 -33.21 1.87 -10.78
C GLU A 294 -33.77 3.27 -11.08
N GLU A 295 -34.36 3.94 -10.08
CA GLU A 295 -34.93 5.28 -10.20
C GLU A 295 -33.90 6.39 -10.49
N LYS A 296 -32.61 6.13 -10.26
CA LYS A 296 -31.50 7.09 -10.46
C LYS A 296 -30.71 6.86 -11.73
N LYS A 297 -31.12 5.93 -12.60
CA LYS A 297 -30.35 5.56 -13.79
C LYS A 297 -30.02 6.74 -14.72
N ASP A 298 -30.88 7.76 -14.74
CA ASP A 298 -30.79 8.91 -15.65
C ASP A 298 -30.13 10.16 -15.02
N ASP A 299 -29.78 10.11 -13.72
CA ASP A 299 -29.27 11.25 -12.93
C ASP A 299 -27.83 11.69 -13.30
N PHE A 300 -27.14 10.91 -14.13
CA PHE A 300 -25.73 11.12 -14.48
C PHE A 300 -25.58 11.82 -15.84
N GLU A 301 -24.50 12.59 -15.98
CA GLU A 301 -24.12 13.26 -17.25
C GLU A 301 -23.73 12.27 -18.37
N PHE A 302 -23.44 11.02 -17.99
CA PHE A 302 -23.16 9.91 -18.91
C PHE A 302 -24.25 8.84 -18.77
N ASP A 303 -24.35 7.97 -19.78
CA ASP A 303 -25.23 6.80 -19.68
C ASP A 303 -24.54 5.71 -18.85
N ILE A 304 -25.22 5.20 -17.82
CA ILE A 304 -24.64 4.20 -16.93
C ILE A 304 -24.42 2.85 -17.64
N GLN A 305 -25.06 2.63 -18.80
CA GLN A 305 -24.97 1.41 -19.61
C GLN A 305 -23.97 1.55 -20.77
N ASP A 306 -23.26 2.68 -20.87
CA ASP A 306 -22.18 2.86 -21.83
C ASP A 306 -20.88 2.22 -21.30
N ALA A 307 -20.44 1.15 -21.95
CA ALA A 307 -19.21 0.42 -21.60
C ALA A 307 -17.93 1.25 -21.75
N THR A 308 -17.97 2.41 -22.44
CA THR A 308 -16.84 3.35 -22.54
C THR A 308 -16.76 4.30 -21.34
N LYS A 309 -17.68 4.18 -20.37
CA LYS A 309 -17.80 5.08 -19.22
C LYS A 309 -17.53 4.38 -17.89
N ILE A 310 -16.73 5.02 -17.04
CA ILE A 310 -16.61 4.68 -15.61
C ILE A 310 -17.77 5.31 -14.83
N TRP A 311 -18.03 4.76 -13.64
CA TRP A 311 -18.80 5.44 -12.60
C TRP A 311 -17.79 6.01 -11.60
N PRO A 312 -17.56 7.34 -11.59
CA PRO A 312 -16.61 7.95 -10.66
C PRO A 312 -16.90 7.56 -9.20
N GLU A 313 -15.87 7.21 -8.44
CA GLU A 313 -16.02 6.71 -7.07
C GLU A 313 -16.65 7.73 -6.12
N GLU A 314 -16.50 9.03 -6.42
CA GLU A 314 -17.12 10.12 -5.66
C GLU A 314 -18.64 10.18 -5.84
N LEU A 315 -19.13 9.75 -7.01
CA LEU A 315 -20.56 9.72 -7.33
C LEU A 315 -21.19 8.41 -6.88
N VAL A 316 -20.49 7.30 -7.07
CA VAL A 316 -20.94 5.97 -6.72
C VAL A 316 -19.80 5.23 -6.01
N PRO A 317 -19.73 5.22 -4.67
CA PRO A 317 -18.63 4.60 -3.95
C PRO A 317 -18.61 3.08 -4.13
N ILE A 318 -17.40 2.50 -4.10
CA ILE A 318 -17.21 1.05 -4.10
C ILE A 318 -17.50 0.51 -2.71
N GLN A 319 -18.40 -0.46 -2.62
CA GLN A 319 -18.70 -1.23 -1.41
C GLN A 319 -17.97 -2.57 -1.49
N TYR A 320 -16.94 -2.75 -0.65
CA TYR A 320 -16.21 -4.03 -0.58
C TYR A 320 -16.97 -5.03 0.29
N ILE A 321 -17.45 -6.11 -0.33
CA ILE A 321 -18.36 -7.08 0.29
C ILE A 321 -17.79 -8.49 0.39
N GLY A 322 -16.65 -8.77 -0.25
CA GLY A 322 -16.04 -10.10 -0.23
C GLY A 322 -14.56 -10.08 -0.65
N GLN A 323 -13.99 -11.26 -0.82
CA GLN A 323 -12.59 -11.46 -1.21
C GLN A 323 -12.46 -12.64 -2.17
N LEU A 324 -11.57 -12.45 -3.15
CA LEU A 324 -11.09 -13.48 -4.06
C LEU A 324 -9.65 -13.84 -3.66
N GLU A 325 -9.37 -15.12 -3.43
CA GLU A 325 -8.02 -15.64 -3.18
C GLU A 325 -7.69 -16.75 -4.20
N LEU A 326 -6.47 -16.75 -4.75
CA LEU A 326 -5.97 -17.84 -5.60
C LEU A 326 -4.92 -18.66 -4.84
N ASN A 327 -5.17 -19.94 -4.67
CA ASN A 327 -4.39 -20.79 -3.75
C ASN A 327 -3.93 -22.12 -4.34
N ARG A 328 -4.22 -22.41 -5.61
CA ARG A 328 -3.78 -23.64 -6.26
C ARG A 328 -3.53 -23.47 -7.76
N ASN A 329 -2.38 -23.96 -8.22
CA ASN A 329 -2.05 -24.03 -9.64
C ASN A 329 -2.83 -25.15 -10.35
N VAL A 330 -2.85 -25.08 -11.68
CA VAL A 330 -3.34 -26.18 -12.53
C VAL A 330 -2.39 -27.37 -12.48
N ASP A 331 -2.94 -28.58 -12.52
CA ASP A 331 -2.17 -29.83 -12.66
C ASP A 331 -1.69 -30.00 -14.12
N GLU A 332 -2.53 -29.63 -15.08
CA GLU A 332 -2.19 -29.64 -16.51
C GLU A 332 -2.82 -28.43 -17.23
N TYR A 333 -1.98 -27.66 -17.94
CA TYR A 333 -2.41 -26.41 -18.59
C TYR A 333 -3.52 -26.63 -19.63
N PHE A 334 -3.45 -27.67 -20.46
CA PHE A 334 -4.37 -27.82 -21.58
C PHE A 334 -5.83 -28.11 -21.15
N PRO A 335 -6.14 -29.19 -20.41
CA PRO A 335 -7.52 -29.50 -20.01
C PRO A 335 -8.10 -28.52 -18.98
N GLN A 336 -7.27 -27.80 -18.23
CA GLN A 336 -7.75 -26.86 -17.20
C GLN A 336 -7.71 -25.39 -17.66
N THR A 337 -6.62 -24.91 -18.27
CA THR A 337 -6.51 -23.49 -18.70
C THR A 337 -6.86 -23.27 -20.17
N GLU A 338 -6.46 -24.16 -21.08
CA GLU A 338 -6.78 -23.97 -22.49
C GLU A 338 -8.26 -24.26 -22.76
N GLN A 339 -8.80 -25.35 -22.19
CA GLN A 339 -10.18 -25.80 -22.41
C GLN A 339 -11.25 -25.12 -21.56
N VAL A 340 -10.89 -24.27 -20.58
CA VAL A 340 -11.91 -23.51 -19.84
C VAL A 340 -12.67 -22.57 -20.77
N ALA A 341 -13.98 -22.49 -20.62
CA ALA A 341 -14.87 -21.60 -21.33
C ALA A 341 -15.58 -20.68 -20.32
N PHE A 342 -15.39 -19.38 -20.50
CA PHE A 342 -16.13 -18.34 -19.77
C PHE A 342 -17.20 -17.76 -20.69
N CYS A 343 -18.34 -17.36 -20.12
CA CYS A 343 -19.42 -16.74 -20.88
C CYS A 343 -20.16 -15.72 -20.02
N THR A 344 -20.30 -14.47 -20.49
CA THR A 344 -21.05 -13.43 -19.76
C THR A 344 -22.50 -13.79 -19.51
N SER A 345 -23.07 -14.68 -20.32
CA SER A 345 -24.43 -15.19 -20.14
C SER A 345 -24.60 -16.18 -18.98
N HIS A 346 -23.50 -16.66 -18.38
CA HIS A 346 -23.55 -17.51 -17.19
C HIS A 346 -23.78 -16.66 -15.95
N ILE A 347 -25.05 -16.36 -15.68
CA ILE A 347 -25.53 -15.72 -14.46
C ILE A 347 -26.35 -16.71 -13.62
N VAL A 348 -26.56 -16.36 -12.35
CA VAL A 348 -27.37 -17.15 -11.40
C VAL A 348 -28.57 -16.32 -10.93
N PRO A 349 -29.67 -16.96 -10.48
CA PRO A 349 -30.85 -16.24 -9.98
C PRO A 349 -30.48 -15.17 -8.94
N GLY A 350 -31.01 -13.95 -9.12
CA GLY A 350 -30.65 -12.77 -8.32
C GLY A 350 -29.64 -11.83 -9.00
N ILE A 351 -29.09 -12.23 -10.15
CA ILE A 351 -28.28 -11.40 -11.06
C ILE A 351 -28.99 -11.43 -12.43
N ASP A 352 -28.99 -10.31 -13.14
CA ASP A 352 -29.59 -10.17 -14.47
C ASP A 352 -28.76 -9.21 -15.34
N PHE A 353 -29.13 -9.05 -16.61
CA PHE A 353 -28.47 -8.15 -17.55
C PHE A 353 -29.06 -6.74 -17.53
N SER A 354 -28.24 -5.76 -17.90
CA SER A 354 -28.72 -4.43 -18.32
C SER A 354 -28.88 -4.39 -19.85
N ASP A 355 -29.30 -3.24 -20.38
CA ASP A 355 -29.40 -2.97 -21.81
C ASP A 355 -28.08 -2.42 -22.41
N ASP A 356 -26.94 -2.60 -21.72
CA ASP A 356 -25.62 -2.29 -22.28
C ASP A 356 -25.41 -3.00 -23.64
N PRO A 357 -25.32 -2.25 -24.76
CA PRO A 357 -25.33 -2.84 -26.09
C PRO A 357 -24.08 -3.68 -26.40
N LEU A 358 -22.97 -3.43 -25.70
CA LEU A 358 -21.79 -4.28 -25.79
C LEU A 358 -22.04 -5.61 -25.08
N LEU A 359 -22.61 -5.58 -23.86
CA LEU A 359 -22.91 -6.78 -23.08
C LEU A 359 -23.87 -7.72 -23.82
N VAL A 360 -24.90 -7.18 -24.46
CA VAL A 360 -25.90 -7.96 -25.21
C VAL A 360 -25.24 -8.77 -26.33
N GLY A 361 -24.35 -8.18 -27.12
CA GLY A 361 -23.65 -8.91 -28.18
C GLY A 361 -22.62 -9.92 -27.64
N ARG A 362 -21.97 -9.61 -26.51
CA ARG A 362 -21.08 -10.56 -25.81
C ARG A 362 -21.85 -11.81 -25.38
N ASN A 363 -23.06 -11.66 -24.85
CA ASN A 363 -23.90 -12.76 -24.41
C ASN A 363 -24.19 -13.79 -25.51
N PHE A 364 -24.24 -13.36 -26.77
CA PHE A 364 -24.29 -14.25 -27.94
C PHE A 364 -22.92 -14.90 -28.24
N SER A 365 -21.88 -14.07 -28.40
CA SER A 365 -20.59 -14.49 -28.97
C SER A 365 -19.88 -15.57 -28.16
N TYR A 366 -19.89 -15.49 -26.82
CA TYR A 366 -19.15 -16.44 -25.99
C TYR A 366 -19.66 -17.87 -26.12
N PHE A 367 -20.97 -18.07 -26.32
CA PHE A 367 -21.54 -19.40 -26.58
C PHE A 367 -21.14 -19.91 -27.97
N ASP A 368 -21.29 -19.07 -28.98
CA ASP A 368 -21.03 -19.39 -30.39
C ASP A 368 -19.58 -19.80 -30.63
N THR A 369 -18.62 -19.02 -30.14
CA THR A 369 -17.19 -19.26 -30.38
C THR A 369 -16.69 -20.59 -29.79
N GLN A 370 -17.34 -21.13 -28.74
CA GLN A 370 -16.94 -22.43 -28.20
C GLN A 370 -17.30 -23.60 -29.11
N ILE A 371 -18.25 -23.45 -30.04
CA ILE A 371 -18.68 -24.55 -30.91
C ILE A 371 -17.52 -25.03 -31.78
N SER A 372 -16.79 -24.11 -32.41
CA SER A 372 -15.61 -24.45 -33.21
C SER A 372 -14.39 -24.75 -32.35
N ARG A 373 -14.24 -24.07 -31.21
CA ARG A 373 -13.08 -24.23 -30.33
C ARG A 373 -13.06 -25.54 -29.55
N LEU A 374 -14.21 -25.97 -29.04
CA LEU A 374 -14.35 -27.06 -28.06
C LEU A 374 -15.49 -28.05 -28.39
N GLY A 375 -16.30 -27.79 -29.42
CA GLY A 375 -17.48 -28.59 -29.75
C GLY A 375 -18.70 -28.24 -28.91
N PRO A 376 -19.93 -28.69 -29.30
CA PRO A 376 -21.20 -28.27 -28.70
C PRO A 376 -21.46 -28.79 -27.27
N ASN A 377 -20.64 -29.72 -26.77
CA ASN A 377 -20.73 -30.28 -25.41
C ASN A 377 -19.60 -29.80 -24.49
N TRP A 378 -19.01 -28.62 -24.77
CA TRP A 378 -17.89 -28.06 -24.01
C TRP A 378 -18.16 -27.88 -22.49
N GLN A 379 -19.43 -27.78 -22.09
CA GLN A 379 -19.87 -27.73 -20.69
C GLN A 379 -19.66 -29.05 -19.93
N GLU A 380 -19.44 -30.17 -20.63
CA GLU A 380 -19.12 -31.46 -20.02
C GLU A 380 -17.63 -31.62 -19.71
N LEU A 381 -16.77 -30.78 -20.28
CA LEU A 381 -15.34 -30.81 -20.00
C LEU A 381 -15.10 -30.58 -18.50
N PRO A 382 -14.18 -31.33 -17.85
CA PRO A 382 -14.06 -31.34 -16.40
C PRO A 382 -13.95 -29.96 -15.79
N ILE A 383 -13.16 -29.04 -16.35
CA ILE A 383 -13.04 -27.68 -15.81
C ILE A 383 -14.32 -26.83 -15.94
N ASN A 384 -15.15 -27.06 -16.96
CA ASN A 384 -16.36 -26.27 -17.23
C ASN A 384 -17.60 -26.79 -16.49
N ARG A 385 -17.58 -28.06 -16.09
CA ARG A 385 -18.69 -28.72 -15.40
C ARG A 385 -19.06 -27.98 -14.10
N PRO A 386 -20.36 -27.68 -13.85
CA PRO A 386 -20.80 -27.12 -12.57
C PRO A 386 -20.66 -28.16 -11.45
N VAL A 387 -20.49 -27.68 -10.22
CA VAL A 387 -20.43 -28.52 -9.01
C VAL A 387 -21.82 -28.84 -8.45
N CYS A 388 -22.84 -28.05 -8.83
CA CYS A 388 -24.22 -28.28 -8.45
C CYS A 388 -24.86 -29.40 -9.31
N PRO A 389 -25.97 -30.02 -8.85
CA PRO A 389 -26.77 -30.89 -9.69
C PRO A 389 -27.25 -30.14 -10.95
N TYR A 390 -27.07 -30.76 -12.11
CA TYR A 390 -27.58 -30.23 -13.37
C TYR A 390 -28.18 -31.36 -14.21
N MET A 391 -29.35 -31.12 -14.79
CA MET A 391 -30.05 -32.03 -15.69
C MET A 391 -30.84 -31.21 -16.72
N SER A 392 -30.63 -31.48 -18.00
CA SER A 392 -31.53 -31.06 -19.06
C SER A 392 -32.03 -32.29 -19.79
N LEU A 393 -33.35 -32.50 -19.83
CA LEU A 393 -33.92 -33.58 -20.65
C LEU A 393 -33.94 -33.26 -22.15
N VAL A 394 -33.89 -31.98 -22.52
CA VAL A 394 -34.05 -31.55 -23.91
C VAL A 394 -32.72 -31.56 -24.67
N ASN A 395 -31.62 -31.24 -23.99
CA ASN A 395 -30.30 -31.19 -24.63
C ASN A 395 -29.74 -32.62 -24.77
N ARG A 396 -29.50 -33.07 -26.00
CA ARG A 396 -29.02 -34.42 -26.35
C ARG A 396 -27.99 -34.36 -27.48
N ASP A 397 -27.28 -35.47 -27.66
CA ASP A 397 -26.35 -35.73 -28.76
C ASP A 397 -25.21 -34.70 -28.84
N GLY A 398 -24.76 -34.33 -30.03
CA GLY A 398 -23.61 -33.46 -30.27
C GLY A 398 -22.26 -34.18 -30.16
N GLN A 399 -21.23 -33.59 -30.78
CA GLN A 399 -19.87 -34.12 -30.76
C GLN A 399 -19.35 -34.22 -29.30
N MET A 400 -18.60 -35.29 -29.00
CA MET A 400 -18.02 -35.57 -27.68
C MET A 400 -19.04 -35.60 -26.52
N ARG A 401 -20.23 -36.15 -26.75
CA ARG A 401 -21.20 -36.40 -25.67
C ARG A 401 -20.73 -37.57 -24.79
N HIS A 402 -20.34 -37.31 -23.55
CA HIS A 402 -19.90 -38.35 -22.61
C HIS A 402 -20.98 -38.73 -21.60
N ARG A 403 -21.85 -37.77 -21.22
CA ARG A 403 -22.89 -38.04 -20.21
C ARG A 403 -24.06 -38.87 -20.77
N ILE A 404 -24.18 -40.10 -20.25
CA ILE A 404 -25.32 -40.98 -20.54
C ILE A 404 -26.53 -40.57 -19.70
N THR A 405 -27.63 -40.18 -20.34
CA THR A 405 -28.89 -39.84 -19.65
C THR A 405 -29.85 -41.03 -19.70
N LYS A 406 -30.04 -41.71 -18.57
CA LYS A 406 -30.96 -42.84 -18.46
C LYS A 406 -32.41 -42.34 -18.50
N GLY A 407 -33.15 -42.63 -19.57
CA GLY A 407 -34.55 -42.24 -19.69
C GLY A 407 -35.19 -42.68 -21.01
N LYS A 408 -36.53 -42.60 -21.08
CA LYS A 408 -37.33 -42.92 -22.29
C LYS A 408 -37.88 -41.68 -23.01
N VAL A 409 -37.57 -40.47 -22.53
CA VAL A 409 -38.08 -39.18 -23.02
C VAL A 409 -36.97 -38.13 -23.02
N ASN A 410 -37.09 -37.17 -23.94
CA ASN A 410 -36.11 -36.10 -24.18
C ASN A 410 -36.78 -34.76 -24.55
N TYR A 411 -37.99 -34.51 -24.06
CA TYR A 411 -38.77 -33.30 -24.34
C TYR A 411 -39.58 -32.87 -23.10
N TRP A 412 -40.10 -31.62 -23.11
CA TRP A 412 -41.00 -31.10 -22.08
C TRP A 412 -42.17 -30.33 -22.72
N PRO A 413 -43.41 -30.43 -22.20
CA PRO A 413 -43.85 -31.40 -21.18
C PRO A 413 -43.81 -32.83 -21.74
N ASN A 414 -43.68 -33.83 -20.87
CA ASN A 414 -43.65 -35.24 -21.28
C ASN A 414 -44.59 -36.11 -20.44
N ARG A 415 -44.94 -37.29 -20.97
CA ARG A 415 -45.94 -38.22 -20.39
C ARG A 415 -45.59 -38.81 -19.01
N PHE A 416 -44.41 -38.50 -18.47
CA PHE A 416 -43.96 -38.96 -17.16
C PHE A 416 -43.74 -37.81 -16.17
N ASP A 417 -44.00 -36.57 -16.59
CA ASP A 417 -43.69 -35.35 -15.83
C ASP A 417 -42.23 -35.32 -15.33
N ALA A 418 -41.32 -35.97 -16.05
CA ALA A 418 -39.92 -36.03 -15.68
C ALA A 418 -39.23 -34.69 -15.98
N ASN A 419 -38.40 -34.21 -15.05
CA ASN A 419 -37.66 -32.93 -15.10
C ASN A 419 -38.57 -31.70 -15.31
N PRO A 420 -39.53 -31.43 -14.40
CA PRO A 420 -40.40 -30.27 -14.49
C PRO A 420 -39.62 -28.96 -14.29
N PRO A 421 -40.09 -27.84 -14.85
CA PRO A 421 -39.46 -26.54 -14.66
C PRO A 421 -39.59 -26.08 -13.20
N THR A 422 -38.54 -25.45 -12.68
CA THR A 422 -38.54 -24.84 -11.35
C THR A 422 -39.16 -23.44 -11.42
N SER A 423 -40.12 -23.15 -10.55
CA SER A 423 -40.71 -21.81 -10.44
C SER A 423 -39.74 -20.80 -9.80
N PRO A 424 -39.87 -19.49 -10.05
CA PRO A 424 -39.02 -18.47 -9.41
C PRO A 424 -39.02 -18.52 -7.88
N ALA A 425 -40.18 -18.81 -7.26
CA ALA A 425 -40.31 -18.96 -5.81
C ALA A 425 -39.47 -20.11 -5.19
N HIS A 426 -38.98 -21.03 -6.02
CA HIS A 426 -38.14 -22.16 -5.63
C HIS A 426 -36.74 -22.08 -6.26
N GLY A 427 -36.27 -20.88 -6.64
CA GLY A 427 -34.93 -20.66 -7.20
C GLY A 427 -34.83 -20.82 -8.72
N GLY A 428 -35.95 -20.87 -9.45
CA GLY A 428 -35.93 -20.79 -10.92
C GLY A 428 -35.49 -19.41 -11.41
N PHE A 429 -34.64 -19.36 -12.43
CA PHE A 429 -34.27 -18.08 -13.06
C PHE A 429 -35.49 -17.42 -13.71
N ALA A 430 -35.67 -16.13 -13.48
CA ALA A 430 -36.64 -15.29 -14.17
C ALA A 430 -36.01 -13.94 -14.47
N THR A 431 -36.10 -13.52 -15.73
CA THR A 431 -35.68 -12.18 -16.16
C THR A 431 -36.58 -11.13 -15.52
N TYR A 432 -35.97 -10.04 -15.05
CA TYR A 432 -36.69 -8.89 -14.54
C TYR A 432 -37.67 -8.36 -15.61
N PRO A 433 -38.97 -8.18 -15.30
CA PRO A 433 -39.99 -7.79 -16.27
C PRO A 433 -39.92 -6.29 -16.60
N GLU A 434 -38.82 -5.84 -17.19
CA GLU A 434 -38.61 -4.45 -17.60
C GLU A 434 -39.65 -4.00 -18.65
N LYS A 435 -40.19 -2.80 -18.45
CA LYS A 435 -41.09 -2.16 -19.40
C LYS A 435 -40.29 -1.42 -20.47
N GLN A 436 -40.15 -2.03 -21.63
CA GLN A 436 -39.49 -1.42 -22.79
C GLN A 436 -40.47 -0.57 -23.61
N ARG A 437 -40.07 0.67 -23.92
CA ARG A 437 -40.81 1.59 -24.82
C ARG A 437 -39.83 2.24 -25.78
N GLY A 438 -40.06 2.08 -27.08
CA GLY A 438 -39.20 2.66 -28.10
C GLY A 438 -39.63 2.29 -29.51
N VAL A 439 -38.80 2.67 -30.48
CA VAL A 439 -38.91 2.25 -31.89
C VAL A 439 -37.78 1.29 -32.21
N LYS A 440 -38.02 0.31 -33.07
CA LYS A 440 -36.95 -0.56 -33.58
C LYS A 440 -36.04 0.28 -34.49
N ALA A 441 -34.85 0.61 -34.02
CA ALA A 441 -33.86 1.41 -34.75
C ALA A 441 -32.44 0.87 -34.52
N ARG A 442 -31.53 1.18 -35.45
CA ARG A 442 -30.08 1.01 -35.27
C ARG A 442 -29.50 2.36 -34.84
N ALA A 443 -29.61 2.66 -33.55
CA ALA A 443 -29.20 3.94 -32.98
C ALA A 443 -28.87 3.77 -31.49
N LEU A 444 -28.04 4.68 -30.98
CA LEU A 444 -27.79 4.85 -29.55
C LEU A 444 -28.45 6.15 -29.06
N SER A 445 -28.55 6.32 -27.75
CA SER A 445 -29.06 7.56 -27.17
C SER A 445 -28.06 8.71 -27.33
N ASP A 446 -28.51 9.96 -27.23
CA ASP A 446 -27.64 11.12 -27.36
C ASP A 446 -26.52 11.14 -26.30
N LYS A 447 -26.75 10.56 -25.11
CA LYS A 447 -25.74 10.46 -24.03
C LYS A 447 -24.51 9.64 -24.45
N PHE A 448 -24.66 8.68 -25.38
CA PHE A 448 -23.53 7.92 -25.90
C PHE A 448 -22.63 8.77 -26.81
N SER A 449 -23.09 9.92 -27.32
CA SER A 449 -22.29 10.76 -28.23
C SER A 449 -21.22 11.60 -27.52
N GLU A 450 -21.15 11.59 -26.18
CA GLU A 450 -20.07 12.22 -25.42
C GLU A 450 -18.89 11.26 -25.28
N HIS A 451 -17.72 11.63 -25.80
CA HIS A 451 -16.55 10.75 -25.86
C HIS A 451 -15.30 11.29 -25.17
N PHE A 452 -15.34 12.53 -24.66
CA PHE A 452 -14.12 13.27 -24.31
C PHE A 452 -14.04 13.63 -22.83
N ASN A 453 -15.15 13.86 -22.13
CA ASN A 453 -15.13 14.30 -20.73
C ASN A 453 -14.41 13.29 -19.84
N GLN A 454 -14.69 12.00 -19.99
CA GLN A 454 -14.02 10.98 -19.17
C GLN A 454 -12.58 10.69 -19.62
N ALA A 455 -12.23 10.95 -20.88
CA ALA A 455 -10.84 10.91 -21.33
C ALA A 455 -10.01 12.02 -20.66
N GLN A 456 -10.57 13.25 -20.59
CA GLN A 456 -9.99 14.37 -19.85
C GLN A 456 -9.92 14.03 -18.35
N LEU A 457 -11.00 13.55 -17.75
CA LEU A 457 -11.07 13.16 -16.33
C LEU A 457 -9.96 12.18 -15.96
N PHE A 458 -9.79 11.11 -16.74
CA PHE A 458 -8.72 10.13 -16.50
C PHE A 458 -7.34 10.79 -16.61
N TYR A 459 -7.05 11.46 -17.73
CA TYR A 459 -5.73 12.09 -17.93
C TYR A 459 -5.41 13.12 -16.84
N ASN A 460 -6.39 13.95 -16.47
CA ASN A 460 -6.25 14.96 -15.43
C ASN A 460 -5.89 14.35 -14.07
N SER A 461 -6.47 13.19 -13.75
CA SER A 461 -6.29 12.46 -12.49
C SER A 461 -4.92 11.77 -12.36
N LEU A 462 -4.17 11.63 -13.45
CA LEU A 462 -2.84 11.04 -13.43
C LEU A 462 -1.83 11.94 -12.72
N SER A 463 -0.93 11.31 -11.96
CA SER A 463 0.25 11.97 -11.40
C SER A 463 1.16 12.51 -12.51
N PRO A 464 2.06 13.48 -12.22
CA PRO A 464 2.98 14.01 -13.22
C PRO A 464 3.85 12.94 -13.91
N ILE A 465 4.24 11.89 -13.17
CA ILE A 465 5.05 10.79 -13.72
C ILE A 465 4.23 9.88 -14.64
N GLU A 466 2.97 9.57 -14.28
CA GLU A 466 2.06 8.82 -15.15
C GLU A 466 1.77 9.59 -16.44
N LYS A 467 1.54 10.91 -16.36
CA LYS A 467 1.36 11.78 -17.55
C LYS A 467 2.58 11.73 -18.47
N LEU A 468 3.79 11.72 -17.90
CA LEU A 468 5.03 11.57 -18.66
C LEU A 468 5.08 10.20 -19.37
N HIS A 469 4.70 9.12 -18.69
CA HIS A 469 4.68 7.79 -19.28
C HIS A 469 3.64 7.66 -20.40
N VAL A 470 2.44 8.23 -20.22
CA VAL A 470 1.42 8.32 -21.28
C VAL A 470 1.95 9.06 -22.51
N SER A 471 2.61 10.21 -22.31
CA SER A 471 3.20 10.95 -23.41
C SER A 471 4.28 10.13 -24.15
N LYS A 472 5.12 9.40 -23.43
CA LYS A 472 6.14 8.51 -24.02
C LYS A 472 5.49 7.34 -24.75
N ALA A 473 4.43 6.75 -24.21
CA ALA A 473 3.73 5.62 -24.80
C ALA A 473 3.06 6.01 -26.12
N PHE A 474 2.28 7.10 -26.16
CA PHE A 474 1.73 7.63 -27.41
C PHE A 474 2.82 7.96 -28.43
N SER A 475 3.92 8.57 -27.98
CA SER A 475 5.04 8.90 -28.87
C SER A 475 5.65 7.63 -29.45
N PHE A 476 5.88 6.59 -28.63
CA PHE A 476 6.43 5.32 -29.09
C PHE A 476 5.50 4.64 -30.09
N GLU A 477 4.22 4.50 -29.76
CA GLU A 477 3.26 3.77 -30.58
C GLU A 477 3.03 4.43 -31.94
N LEU A 478 2.92 5.76 -31.98
CA LEU A 478 2.69 6.51 -33.21
C LEU A 478 3.96 6.70 -34.05
N ASP A 479 5.15 6.67 -33.45
CA ASP A 479 6.42 6.68 -34.19
C ASP A 479 6.63 5.40 -35.01
N HIS A 480 5.94 4.31 -34.65
CA HIS A 480 5.90 3.06 -35.43
C HIS A 480 4.78 3.05 -36.49
N CYS A 481 4.01 4.13 -36.64
CA CYS A 481 3.04 4.27 -37.73
C CYS A 481 3.72 4.92 -38.94
N ASP A 482 3.92 4.16 -40.01
CA ASP A 482 4.59 4.65 -41.22
C ASP A 482 3.75 5.69 -42.00
N GLU A 483 2.42 5.66 -41.87
CA GLU A 483 1.54 6.51 -42.65
C GLU A 483 1.30 7.87 -42.00
N GLU A 484 1.70 8.95 -42.69
CA GLU A 484 1.61 10.31 -42.15
C GLU A 484 0.22 10.71 -41.71
N ILE A 485 -0.81 10.22 -42.40
CA ILE A 485 -2.19 10.51 -42.10
C ILE A 485 -2.58 10.03 -40.70
N VAL A 486 -2.02 8.91 -40.23
CA VAL A 486 -2.36 8.27 -38.95
C VAL A 486 -1.80 9.09 -37.79
N TYR A 487 -0.48 9.27 -37.72
CA TYR A 487 0.13 9.96 -36.58
C TYR A 487 -0.18 11.47 -36.56
N LYS A 488 -0.39 12.14 -37.71
CA LYS A 488 -0.83 13.54 -37.75
C LYS A 488 -2.22 13.71 -37.17
N ARG A 489 -3.18 12.89 -37.62
CA ARG A 489 -4.57 12.95 -37.15
C ARG A 489 -4.69 12.65 -35.66
N LEU A 490 -4.01 11.61 -35.19
CA LEU A 490 -4.14 11.23 -33.79
C LEU A 490 -3.45 12.24 -32.87
N SER A 491 -2.26 12.73 -33.22
CA SER A 491 -1.60 13.78 -32.42
C SER A 491 -2.43 15.07 -32.34
N GLU A 492 -3.18 15.42 -33.38
CA GLU A 492 -4.17 16.51 -33.34
C GLU A 492 -5.38 16.17 -32.44
N ARG A 493 -5.92 14.94 -32.52
CA ARG A 493 -7.04 14.48 -31.66
C ARG A 493 -6.71 14.59 -30.17
N LEU A 494 -5.47 14.32 -29.78
CA LEU A 494 -5.02 14.42 -28.39
C LEU A 494 -5.23 15.83 -27.80
N ALA A 495 -5.30 16.88 -28.63
CA ALA A 495 -5.56 18.24 -28.15
C ALA A 495 -6.97 18.41 -27.56
N VAL A 496 -7.89 17.47 -27.82
CA VAL A 496 -9.19 17.40 -27.16
C VAL A 496 -9.06 16.91 -25.71
N VAL A 497 -8.06 16.07 -25.41
CA VAL A 497 -7.78 15.57 -24.05
C VAL A 497 -6.91 16.56 -23.30
N ASP A 498 -5.72 16.86 -23.83
CA ASP A 498 -4.79 17.82 -23.24
C ASP A 498 -3.87 18.42 -24.32
N LEU A 499 -3.75 19.75 -24.31
CA LEU A 499 -2.98 20.48 -25.32
C LEU A 499 -1.47 20.23 -25.20
N GLN A 500 -0.95 20.07 -23.97
CA GLN A 500 0.49 19.90 -23.76
C GLN A 500 0.92 18.47 -24.13
N LEU A 501 0.09 17.47 -23.82
CA LEU A 501 0.24 16.10 -24.32
C LEU A 501 0.30 16.09 -25.85
N ALA A 502 -0.68 16.72 -26.51
CA ALA A 502 -0.77 16.76 -27.96
C ALA A 502 0.46 17.42 -28.60
N LYS A 503 0.90 18.56 -28.07
CA LYS A 503 2.13 19.24 -28.52
C LYS A 503 3.36 18.36 -28.37
N THR A 504 3.49 17.67 -27.24
CA THR A 504 4.65 16.81 -26.95
C THR A 504 4.69 15.62 -27.91
N VAL A 505 3.56 14.94 -28.08
CA VAL A 505 3.44 13.78 -28.99
C VAL A 505 3.66 14.22 -30.44
N ALA A 506 2.98 15.26 -30.91
CA ALA A 506 3.14 15.79 -32.26
C ALA A 506 4.61 16.11 -32.59
N LYS A 507 5.33 16.76 -31.67
CA LYS A 507 6.76 17.04 -31.83
C LYS A 507 7.60 15.78 -31.99
N ASN A 508 7.32 14.73 -31.21
CA ASN A 508 8.12 13.51 -31.21
C ASN A 508 7.90 12.67 -32.47
N VAL A 509 6.67 12.63 -33.00
CA VAL A 509 6.28 11.74 -34.10
C VAL A 509 6.24 12.44 -35.47
N GLY A 510 6.60 13.73 -35.54
CA GLY A 510 6.52 14.53 -36.77
C GLY A 510 5.11 14.98 -37.15
N GLY A 511 4.17 15.00 -36.20
CA GLY A 511 2.81 15.51 -36.37
C GLY A 511 2.70 17.04 -36.37
N ASN A 512 1.56 17.56 -36.83
CA ASN A 512 1.27 18.99 -36.75
C ASN A 512 1.11 19.42 -35.30
N THR A 513 1.85 20.42 -34.84
CA THR A 513 1.76 20.89 -33.45
C THR A 513 0.48 21.71 -33.24
N PRO A 514 -0.48 21.24 -32.41
CA PRO A 514 -1.73 21.97 -32.19
C PRO A 514 -1.48 23.26 -31.40
N THR A 515 -2.11 24.37 -31.82
CA THR A 515 -1.98 25.68 -31.16
C THR A 515 -3.10 25.96 -30.17
N LYS A 516 -4.27 25.32 -30.34
CA LYS A 516 -5.47 25.50 -29.52
C LYS A 516 -6.16 24.16 -29.27
N ALA A 517 -6.72 23.99 -28.08
CA ALA A 517 -7.60 22.85 -27.76
C ALA A 517 -8.96 23.01 -28.45
N PRO A 518 -9.48 21.99 -29.17
CA PRO A 518 -10.79 22.06 -29.82
C PRO A 518 -11.97 22.06 -28.83
N LYS A 519 -11.75 21.55 -27.62
CA LYS A 519 -12.70 21.48 -26.50
C LYS A 519 -12.02 22.02 -25.24
N GLU A 520 -12.77 22.75 -24.42
CA GLU A 520 -12.28 23.20 -23.11
C GLU A 520 -12.10 22.00 -22.18
N ASN A 521 -10.97 21.95 -21.47
CA ASN A 521 -10.72 20.95 -20.42
C ASN A 521 -11.07 21.59 -19.08
N ASP A 522 -12.06 21.03 -18.39
CA ASP A 522 -12.58 21.58 -17.12
C ASP A 522 -11.69 21.28 -15.91
N GLY A 523 -10.60 20.54 -16.11
CA GLY A 523 -9.59 20.24 -15.09
C GLY A 523 -10.07 19.28 -13.99
N LYS A 524 -11.25 18.67 -14.13
CA LYS A 524 -11.78 17.74 -13.13
C LYS A 524 -10.90 16.50 -12.99
N THR A 525 -10.83 15.99 -11.76
CA THR A 525 -10.12 14.75 -11.39
C THR A 525 -11.06 13.82 -10.63
N SER A 526 -10.76 12.52 -10.62
CA SER A 526 -11.47 11.52 -9.84
C SER A 526 -10.48 10.52 -9.23
N LYS A 527 -10.77 10.10 -8.00
CA LYS A 527 -10.08 9.08 -7.23
C LYS A 527 -10.22 7.72 -7.89
N GLY A 528 -9.18 6.91 -7.76
CA GLY A 528 -9.19 5.52 -8.21
C GLY A 528 -8.79 5.36 -9.67
N LEU A 529 -8.41 6.45 -10.34
CA LEU A 529 -7.94 6.44 -11.72
C LEU A 529 -6.42 6.35 -11.78
N SER A 530 -5.71 7.10 -10.94
CA SER A 530 -4.25 6.97 -10.80
C SER A 530 -3.91 5.65 -10.11
N GLN A 531 -2.82 5.01 -10.52
CA GLN A 531 -2.31 3.85 -9.78
C GLN A 531 -1.78 4.25 -8.39
N PHE A 532 -1.43 5.53 -8.19
CA PHE A 532 -0.98 6.07 -6.91
C PHE A 532 -2.10 6.11 -5.85
N ASP A 533 -3.37 6.03 -6.26
CA ASP A 533 -4.51 5.91 -5.35
C ASP A 533 -4.60 4.53 -4.68
N TYR A 534 -3.80 3.55 -5.15
CA TYR A 534 -3.77 2.18 -4.67
C TYR A 534 -2.39 1.75 -4.18
N LEU A 535 -1.60 2.70 -3.70
CA LEU A 535 -0.40 2.37 -2.93
C LEU A 535 -0.84 1.70 -1.61
N SER A 536 -0.12 0.66 -1.21
CA SER A 536 -0.35 0.02 0.09
C SER A 536 -0.06 0.99 1.23
N ASP A 537 -0.86 0.94 2.29
CA ASP A 537 -0.69 1.76 3.51
C ASP A 537 0.65 1.51 4.21
N SER A 538 1.33 0.40 3.89
CA SER A 538 2.68 0.06 4.36
C SER A 538 3.55 -0.39 3.19
N ALA A 539 4.84 -0.04 3.21
CA ALA A 539 5.78 -0.52 2.20
C ALA A 539 5.95 -2.04 2.32
N GLN A 540 5.28 -2.82 1.47
CA GLN A 540 5.33 -4.28 1.48
C GLN A 540 6.30 -4.81 0.42
N ILE A 541 7.35 -5.49 0.88
CA ILE A 541 8.33 -6.20 0.02
C ILE A 541 7.90 -7.65 -0.26
N ALA A 542 6.87 -8.15 0.43
CA ALA A 542 6.37 -9.50 0.23
C ALA A 542 6.12 -9.77 -1.26
N THR A 543 6.55 -10.95 -1.73
CA THR A 543 6.45 -11.42 -3.12
C THR A 543 7.27 -10.66 -4.17
N ARG A 544 8.01 -9.61 -3.79
CA ARG A 544 8.95 -8.93 -4.69
C ARG A 544 10.18 -9.80 -4.93
N ARG A 545 10.70 -9.76 -6.15
CA ARG A 545 11.90 -10.51 -6.59
C ARG A 545 13.14 -9.64 -6.37
N VAL A 546 14.11 -10.12 -5.60
CA VAL A 546 15.35 -9.37 -5.32
C VAL A 546 16.56 -10.20 -5.75
N ALA A 547 17.42 -9.61 -6.58
CA ALA A 547 18.66 -10.24 -7.01
C ALA A 547 19.82 -9.90 -6.06
N ILE A 548 20.62 -10.88 -5.68
CA ILE A 548 21.90 -10.71 -4.99
C ILE A 548 23.03 -11.13 -5.93
N LEU A 549 23.89 -10.19 -6.32
CA LEU A 549 24.99 -10.46 -7.26
C LEU A 549 26.24 -10.93 -6.51
N ILE A 550 26.78 -12.11 -6.86
CA ILE A 550 28.01 -12.64 -6.25
C ILE A 550 29.03 -13.15 -7.28
N ALA A 551 30.30 -13.04 -6.95
CA ALA A 551 31.41 -13.70 -7.65
C ALA A 551 32.46 -14.16 -6.62
N ASP A 552 33.51 -14.86 -7.05
CA ASP A 552 34.49 -15.42 -6.12
C ASP A 552 35.14 -14.30 -5.29
N GLY A 553 35.23 -14.51 -3.98
CA GLY A 553 35.68 -13.53 -3.00
C GLY A 553 34.58 -12.59 -2.52
N PHE A 554 33.32 -13.03 -2.43
CA PHE A 554 32.25 -12.26 -1.79
C PHE A 554 32.29 -12.35 -0.26
N ASP A 555 31.86 -11.27 0.40
CA ASP A 555 31.65 -11.28 1.85
C ASP A 555 30.40 -12.11 2.20
N LEU A 556 30.64 -13.21 2.91
CA LEU A 556 29.61 -14.18 3.26
C LEU A 556 28.60 -13.63 4.27
N ASN A 557 29.05 -12.76 5.18
CA ASN A 557 28.18 -12.24 6.25
C ASN A 557 27.15 -11.27 5.66
N SER A 558 27.58 -10.26 4.89
CA SER A 558 26.64 -9.35 4.23
C SER A 558 25.67 -10.07 3.27
N TYR A 559 26.14 -11.10 2.56
CA TYR A 559 25.27 -11.95 1.74
C TYR A 559 24.19 -12.66 2.57
N ARG A 560 24.57 -13.33 3.66
CA ARG A 560 23.63 -14.09 4.51
C ARG A 560 22.66 -13.19 5.24
N ASP A 561 23.16 -12.08 5.80
CA ASP A 561 22.35 -11.14 6.58
C ASP A 561 21.27 -10.51 5.69
N MET A 562 21.65 -10.03 4.50
CA MET A 562 20.69 -9.46 3.55
C MET A 562 19.71 -10.51 3.04
N LYS A 563 20.19 -11.69 2.62
CA LYS A 563 19.32 -12.78 2.15
C LYS A 563 18.30 -13.17 3.23
N SER A 564 18.74 -13.32 4.48
CA SER A 564 17.86 -13.65 5.60
C SER A 564 16.86 -12.53 5.90
N ALA A 565 17.30 -11.26 5.91
CA ALA A 565 16.43 -10.12 6.16
C ALA A 565 15.30 -10.00 5.13
N LEU A 566 15.63 -10.19 3.84
CA LEU A 566 14.67 -10.16 2.74
C LEU A 566 13.69 -11.34 2.82
N GLN A 567 14.19 -12.56 3.09
CA GLN A 567 13.35 -13.75 3.20
C GLN A 567 12.39 -13.69 4.39
N LYS A 568 12.81 -13.11 5.53
CA LYS A 568 11.92 -12.87 6.68
C LYS A 568 10.73 -11.97 6.37
N GLN A 569 10.83 -11.17 5.30
CA GLN A 569 9.77 -10.29 4.82
C GLN A 569 9.03 -10.88 3.61
N ASN A 570 9.17 -12.19 3.36
CA ASN A 570 8.55 -12.93 2.25
C ASN A 570 8.94 -12.43 0.84
N ALA A 571 10.11 -11.80 0.67
CA ALA A 571 10.64 -11.49 -0.65
C ALA A 571 11.22 -12.75 -1.31
N PHE A 572 11.08 -12.86 -2.63
CA PHE A 572 11.72 -13.91 -3.42
C PHE A 572 13.16 -13.51 -3.74
N VAL A 573 14.11 -14.11 -3.03
CA VAL A 573 15.53 -13.75 -3.15
C VAL A 573 16.26 -14.72 -4.06
N PHE A 574 16.90 -14.21 -5.10
CA PHE A 574 17.66 -14.98 -6.06
C PHE A 574 19.14 -14.58 -6.02
N THR A 575 20.00 -15.58 -5.90
CA THR A 575 21.45 -15.42 -5.94
C THR A 575 21.92 -15.55 -7.38
N ILE A 576 22.47 -14.47 -7.94
CA ILE A 576 22.97 -14.44 -9.31
C ILE A 576 24.50 -14.41 -9.28
N GLY A 577 25.12 -15.44 -9.84
CA GLY A 577 26.55 -15.64 -9.72
C GLY A 577 27.34 -15.53 -11.02
N SER A 578 28.66 -15.50 -10.89
CA SER A 578 29.57 -15.68 -12.03
C SER A 578 29.50 -17.09 -12.65
N GLN A 579 29.13 -18.11 -11.87
CA GLN A 579 29.07 -19.50 -12.33
C GLN A 579 28.06 -20.36 -11.54
N ARG A 580 27.44 -21.34 -12.21
CA ARG A 580 26.45 -22.25 -11.60
C ARG A 580 27.05 -23.41 -10.82
N GLN A 581 28.34 -23.71 -11.04
CA GLN A 581 29.06 -24.73 -10.26
C GLN A 581 29.35 -24.33 -8.81
N GLY A 582 29.02 -23.08 -8.43
CA GLY A 582 29.20 -22.51 -7.11
C GLY A 582 30.31 -21.47 -7.04
N VAL A 583 30.13 -20.47 -6.19
CA VAL A 583 31.00 -19.31 -5.99
C VAL A 583 31.58 -19.37 -4.58
N THR A 584 32.87 -19.13 -4.43
CA THR A 584 33.59 -19.23 -3.16
C THR A 584 33.66 -17.87 -2.49
N SER A 585 33.22 -17.77 -1.24
CA SER A 585 33.31 -16.57 -0.40
C SER A 585 34.75 -16.30 0.04
N GLU A 586 35.01 -15.11 0.61
CA GLU A 586 36.33 -14.77 1.18
C GLU A 586 36.73 -15.69 2.35
N SER A 587 35.77 -16.25 3.08
CA SER A 587 36.01 -17.21 4.15
C SER A 587 36.20 -18.65 3.64
N GLY A 588 36.14 -18.88 2.33
CA GLY A 588 36.34 -20.19 1.69
C GLY A 588 35.08 -21.04 1.55
N GLU A 589 33.92 -20.58 2.02
CA GLU A 589 32.65 -21.29 1.87
C GLU A 589 32.08 -21.13 0.46
N LYS A 590 31.55 -22.22 -0.10
CA LYS A 590 30.98 -22.26 -1.45
C LYS A 590 29.46 -22.12 -1.42
N VAL A 591 28.92 -21.11 -2.11
CA VAL A 591 27.48 -20.90 -2.32
C VAL A 591 27.13 -21.22 -3.77
N ILE A 592 26.07 -21.99 -4.00
CA ILE A 592 25.57 -22.29 -5.36
C ILE A 592 24.56 -21.21 -5.76
N PRO A 593 24.85 -20.36 -6.77
CA PRO A 593 23.90 -19.37 -7.25
C PRO A 593 22.71 -20.01 -7.96
N ASP A 594 21.54 -19.39 -7.86
CA ASP A 594 20.31 -19.78 -8.55
C ASP A 594 20.43 -19.61 -10.07
N HIS A 595 21.13 -18.57 -10.53
CA HIS A 595 21.39 -18.33 -11.95
C HIS A 595 22.80 -17.76 -12.18
N HIS A 596 23.33 -17.92 -13.39
CA HIS A 596 24.51 -17.16 -13.80
C HIS A 596 24.11 -15.79 -14.39
N PHE A 597 25.01 -14.81 -14.45
CA PHE A 597 24.67 -13.44 -14.90
C PHE A 597 23.90 -13.32 -16.23
N PRO A 598 24.25 -14.04 -17.32
CA PRO A 598 23.41 -13.99 -18.53
C PRO A 598 22.07 -14.75 -18.45
N GLY A 599 21.86 -15.62 -17.47
CA GLY A 599 20.71 -16.51 -17.40
C GLY A 599 19.45 -15.84 -16.86
N MET A 600 19.61 -14.77 -16.07
CA MET A 600 18.55 -13.86 -15.67
C MET A 600 19.12 -12.45 -15.65
N ARG A 601 18.32 -11.44 -16.00
CA ARG A 601 18.76 -10.03 -16.11
C ARG A 601 18.02 -9.16 -15.12
N SER A 602 18.51 -7.92 -14.94
CA SER A 602 18.00 -6.99 -13.93
C SER A 602 16.51 -6.68 -14.05
N THR A 603 16.00 -6.65 -15.28
CA THR A 603 14.60 -6.57 -15.69
C THR A 603 13.68 -7.57 -14.97
N LEU A 604 14.15 -8.77 -14.63
CA LEU A 604 13.33 -9.81 -13.99
C LEU A 604 13.17 -9.64 -12.47
N PHE A 605 13.80 -8.61 -11.88
CA PHE A 605 13.83 -8.36 -10.45
C PHE A 605 13.30 -6.96 -10.11
N ASP A 606 12.68 -6.81 -8.96
CA ASP A 606 12.22 -5.52 -8.43
C ASP A 606 13.38 -4.71 -7.81
N ALA A 607 14.42 -5.36 -7.31
CA ALA A 607 15.58 -4.71 -6.69
C ALA A 607 16.88 -5.52 -6.82
N THR A 608 18.02 -4.85 -6.66
CA THR A 608 19.36 -5.47 -6.71
C THR A 608 20.18 -5.17 -5.46
N PHE A 609 20.84 -6.18 -4.91
CA PHE A 609 21.82 -6.06 -3.84
C PHE A 609 23.18 -6.62 -4.26
N VAL A 610 24.26 -5.92 -3.88
CA VAL A 610 25.65 -6.36 -4.11
C VAL A 610 26.38 -6.41 -2.76
N PRO A 611 26.76 -7.59 -2.25
CA PRO A 611 27.55 -7.70 -1.03
C PRO A 611 28.97 -7.16 -1.25
N GLY A 612 29.68 -6.87 -0.16
CA GLY A 612 31.07 -6.42 -0.21
C GLY A 612 32.05 -7.55 -0.57
N GLY A 613 33.34 -7.25 -0.45
CA GLY A 613 34.44 -8.20 -0.62
C GLY A 613 35.20 -8.07 -1.95
N LYS A 614 36.28 -8.86 -2.08
CA LYS A 614 37.20 -8.86 -3.23
C LYS A 614 36.52 -9.10 -4.58
N HIS A 615 35.36 -9.77 -4.60
CA HIS A 615 34.63 -10.04 -5.84
C HIS A 615 34.27 -8.76 -6.60
N VAL A 616 34.15 -7.62 -5.92
CA VAL A 616 33.70 -6.36 -6.54
C VAL A 616 34.64 -5.94 -7.66
N SER A 617 35.94 -6.25 -7.53
CA SER A 617 36.94 -6.04 -8.58
C SER A 617 36.69 -6.89 -9.84
N VAL A 618 36.11 -8.08 -9.67
CA VAL A 618 35.69 -8.98 -10.75
C VAL A 618 34.41 -8.45 -11.41
N LEU A 619 33.42 -8.03 -10.61
CA LEU A 619 32.18 -7.42 -11.13
C LEU A 619 32.46 -6.14 -11.92
N ALA A 620 33.38 -5.30 -11.45
CA ALA A 620 33.76 -4.06 -12.14
C ALA A 620 34.38 -4.31 -13.54
N LYS A 621 34.99 -5.47 -13.76
CA LYS A 621 35.55 -5.89 -15.07
C LYS A 621 34.52 -6.62 -15.93
N ASN A 622 33.38 -7.03 -15.38
CA ASN A 622 32.35 -7.76 -16.09
C ASN A 622 31.34 -6.79 -16.74
N GLY A 623 31.22 -6.84 -18.08
CA GLY A 623 30.29 -5.98 -18.83
C GLY A 623 28.82 -6.17 -18.47
N ILE A 624 28.41 -7.41 -18.16
CA ILE A 624 27.03 -7.74 -17.78
C ILE A 624 26.71 -7.20 -16.40
N ALA A 625 27.61 -7.37 -15.42
CA ALA A 625 27.41 -6.86 -14.06
C ALA A 625 27.34 -5.32 -14.03
N LYS A 626 28.20 -4.64 -14.81
CA LYS A 626 28.10 -3.18 -14.98
C LYS A 626 26.77 -2.75 -15.59
N HIS A 627 26.38 -3.40 -16.69
CA HIS A 627 25.12 -3.10 -17.35
C HIS A 627 23.91 -3.38 -16.44
N TRP A 628 23.96 -4.41 -15.58
CA TRP A 628 22.92 -4.71 -14.61
C TRP A 628 22.61 -3.53 -13.70
N ILE A 629 23.65 -2.89 -13.15
CA ILE A 629 23.49 -1.73 -12.25
C ILE A 629 22.92 -0.54 -13.02
N SER A 630 23.45 -0.25 -14.22
CA SER A 630 22.93 0.83 -15.05
C SER A 630 21.48 0.61 -15.48
N GLU A 631 21.11 -0.63 -15.85
CA GLU A 631 19.77 -0.99 -16.28
C GLU A 631 18.78 -0.93 -15.10
N SER A 632 19.16 -1.46 -13.93
CA SER A 632 18.37 -1.32 -12.70
C SER A 632 18.09 0.15 -12.39
N PHE A 633 19.10 1.02 -12.53
CA PHE A 633 18.95 2.45 -12.28
C PHE A 633 18.06 3.13 -13.33
N ALA A 634 18.24 2.79 -14.61
CA ALA A 634 17.43 3.31 -15.71
C ALA A 634 15.94 2.91 -15.57
N HIS A 635 15.67 1.75 -14.97
CA HIS A 635 14.32 1.26 -14.64
C HIS A 635 13.83 1.70 -13.26
N LEU A 636 14.52 2.66 -12.62
CA LEU A 636 14.11 3.27 -11.35
C LEU A 636 14.02 2.26 -10.18
N LYS A 637 14.81 1.18 -10.24
CA LYS A 637 14.79 0.12 -9.22
C LYS A 637 15.69 0.47 -8.04
N PRO A 638 15.34 0.03 -6.82
CA PRO A 638 16.25 0.08 -5.69
C PRO A 638 17.53 -0.73 -5.95
N ILE A 639 18.68 -0.09 -5.73
CA ILE A 639 20.01 -0.72 -5.80
C ILE A 639 20.71 -0.49 -4.46
N ALA A 640 21.14 -1.57 -3.82
CA ALA A 640 21.85 -1.52 -2.57
C ALA A 640 23.22 -2.21 -2.70
N GLY A 641 24.22 -1.67 -2.01
CA GLY A 641 25.52 -2.31 -1.86
C GLY A 641 26.17 -1.91 -0.56
N VAL A 642 27.10 -2.73 -0.09
CA VAL A 642 27.85 -2.49 1.15
C VAL A 642 29.35 -2.50 0.87
N ASN A 643 30.10 -1.72 1.65
CA ASN A 643 31.56 -1.62 1.56
C ASN A 643 32.03 -1.30 0.13
N GLU A 644 32.91 -2.13 -0.46
CA GLU A 644 33.49 -1.94 -1.78
C GLU A 644 32.42 -1.85 -2.89
N ALA A 645 31.27 -2.48 -2.70
CA ALA A 645 30.18 -2.46 -3.67
C ALA A 645 29.57 -1.06 -3.85
N VAL A 646 29.62 -0.20 -2.82
CA VAL A 646 29.13 1.19 -2.90
C VAL A 646 29.91 1.98 -3.96
N ASP A 647 31.23 1.85 -3.98
CA ASP A 647 32.07 2.53 -4.96
C ASP A 647 31.89 1.96 -6.37
N PHE A 648 31.63 0.66 -6.50
CA PHE A 648 31.27 0.05 -7.79
C PHE A 648 29.96 0.61 -8.34
N ILE A 649 28.91 0.68 -7.52
CA ILE A 649 27.61 1.23 -7.90
C ILE A 649 27.75 2.72 -8.25
N ARG A 650 28.45 3.49 -7.41
CA ARG A 650 28.70 4.92 -7.63
C ARG A 650 29.38 5.19 -8.96
N LYS A 651 30.44 4.45 -9.28
CA LYS A 651 31.17 4.58 -10.56
C LYS A 651 30.29 4.26 -11.77
N GLN A 652 29.34 3.33 -11.62
CA GLN A 652 28.52 2.89 -12.74
C GLN A 652 27.33 3.82 -13.02
N ILE A 653 26.76 4.44 -11.98
CA ILE A 653 25.67 5.41 -12.12
C ILE A 653 26.22 6.80 -12.48
N ASN A 654 27.26 7.25 -11.78
CA ASN A 654 28.02 8.49 -12.06
C ASN A 654 27.14 9.73 -12.34
N LEU A 655 26.16 10.00 -11.47
CA LEU A 655 25.31 11.19 -11.51
C LEU A 655 25.36 11.91 -10.16
N ASP A 656 25.62 13.23 -10.19
CA ASP A 656 25.77 14.07 -9.00
C ASP A 656 24.51 14.12 -8.13
N ALA A 657 23.33 13.95 -8.75
CA ALA A 657 22.05 13.95 -8.06
C ALA A 657 21.81 12.68 -7.20
N VAL A 658 22.59 11.62 -7.40
CA VAL A 658 22.42 10.35 -6.66
C VAL A 658 23.25 10.40 -5.39
N LYS A 659 22.58 10.38 -4.24
CA LYS A 659 23.23 10.31 -2.93
C LYS A 659 23.54 8.86 -2.58
N TYR A 660 24.74 8.61 -2.06
CA TYR A 660 25.18 7.29 -1.61
C TYR A 660 25.39 7.31 -0.11
N ALA A 661 25.05 6.22 0.57
CA ALA A 661 25.36 6.06 1.98
C ALA A 661 26.88 6.20 2.17
N SER A 662 27.29 7.13 3.02
CA SER A 662 28.67 7.23 3.52
C SER A 662 28.70 6.68 4.95
N ASN A 663 29.80 6.04 5.33
CA ASN A 663 29.96 5.32 6.62
C ASN A 663 29.66 6.16 7.89
N GLY A 664 29.40 7.47 7.78
CA GLY A 664 28.97 8.34 8.89
C GLY A 664 27.45 8.52 9.04
N GLN A 665 26.63 8.16 8.05
CA GLN A 665 25.22 8.57 8.01
C GLN A 665 24.25 7.74 8.87
N LEU A 666 24.66 6.59 9.41
CA LEU A 666 23.75 5.80 10.25
C LEU A 666 23.42 6.52 11.58
N ASN A 667 24.39 7.25 12.15
CA ASN A 667 24.16 8.06 13.35
C ASN A 667 23.42 9.36 13.02
N ASP A 668 23.74 10.00 11.90
CA ASP A 668 23.10 11.27 11.50
C ASP A 668 21.66 11.06 11.03
N LEU A 669 21.34 9.93 10.38
CA LEU A 669 19.97 9.61 9.96
C LEU A 669 19.09 9.23 11.14
N VAL A 670 19.61 8.50 12.13
CA VAL A 670 18.87 8.21 13.37
C VAL A 670 18.62 9.49 14.16
N GLY A 671 19.62 10.38 14.27
CA GLY A 671 19.45 11.70 14.89
C GLY A 671 18.44 12.57 14.15
N PHE A 672 18.49 12.61 12.81
CA PHE A 672 17.58 13.40 11.98
C PHE A 672 16.15 12.84 11.99
N VAL A 673 15.96 11.52 11.95
CA VAL A 673 14.64 10.89 12.04
C VAL A 673 14.04 11.09 13.44
N VAL A 674 14.82 10.95 14.51
CA VAL A 674 14.35 11.22 15.87
C VAL A 674 13.98 12.70 16.04
N ALA A 675 14.79 13.63 15.52
CA ALA A 675 14.48 15.06 15.56
C ALA A 675 13.25 15.43 14.72
N LEU A 676 13.10 14.85 13.53
CA LEU A 676 11.98 15.13 12.61
C LEU A 676 10.68 14.49 13.08
N VAL A 677 10.73 13.31 13.70
CA VAL A 677 9.58 12.70 14.39
C VAL A 677 9.20 13.50 15.64
N ALA A 678 10.18 13.97 16.43
CA ALA A 678 9.90 14.81 17.60
C ALA A 678 9.30 16.17 17.22
N LEU A 679 9.78 16.81 16.15
CA LEU A 679 9.20 18.05 15.61
C LEU A 679 7.78 17.85 15.09
N LYS A 680 7.54 16.81 14.29
CA LYS A 680 6.20 16.53 13.74
C LYS A 680 5.18 16.13 14.81
N VAL A 681 5.63 15.53 15.90
CA VAL A 681 4.82 15.20 17.09
C VAL A 681 4.59 16.44 17.98
N SER A 682 5.54 17.37 18.01
CA SER A 682 5.44 18.62 18.78
C SER A 682 4.55 19.68 18.12
N GLU A 683 4.37 19.65 16.80
CA GLU A 683 3.59 20.64 16.02
C GLU A 683 2.14 20.22 15.74
N ALA A 684 1.67 19.08 16.26
CA ALA A 684 0.28 18.67 16.08
C ALA A 684 -0.63 19.34 17.12
N ASP A 685 -1.53 20.21 16.65
CA ASP A 685 -2.42 21.06 17.46
C ASP A 685 -3.49 20.31 18.28
N GLU A 686 -3.75 19.03 18.01
CA GLU A 686 -4.74 18.23 18.76
C GLU A 686 -4.13 17.00 19.43
N SER A 687 -4.22 16.94 20.76
CA SER A 687 -3.82 15.76 21.54
C SER A 687 -4.76 14.58 21.26
N PRO A 688 -4.26 13.38 20.91
CA PRO A 688 -5.10 12.19 20.75
C PRO A 688 -5.92 11.91 22.02
N LYS A 689 -7.24 11.68 21.90
CA LYS A 689 -8.17 11.49 23.05
C LYS A 689 -7.74 10.38 24.03
N ALA A 690 -6.94 9.41 23.58
CA ALA A 690 -6.40 8.33 24.41
C ALA A 690 -5.23 8.76 25.32
N LEU A 691 -4.62 9.94 25.10
CA LEU A 691 -3.38 10.40 25.75
C LEU A 691 -3.55 11.76 26.45
N ALA A 692 -4.57 11.88 27.31
CA ALA A 692 -4.97 13.14 27.96
C ALA A 692 -3.85 13.89 28.72
N PHE A 693 -2.89 13.16 29.33
CA PHE A 693 -1.73 13.76 30.02
C PHE A 693 -0.40 13.49 29.32
N GLY A 694 -0.27 12.39 28.57
CA GLY A 694 0.99 11.96 27.95
C GLY A 694 1.45 12.85 26.79
N TRP A 695 0.52 13.41 26.02
CA TRP A 695 0.84 14.26 24.86
C TRP A 695 1.58 15.54 25.27
N GLN A 696 1.21 16.13 26.41
CA GLN A 696 1.84 17.33 26.95
C GLN A 696 3.28 17.12 27.44
N ARG A 697 3.76 15.87 27.53
CA ARG A 697 5.14 15.51 27.89
C ARG A 697 6.05 15.26 26.68
N ALA A 698 5.50 15.17 25.46
CA ALA A 698 6.25 14.81 24.25
C ALA A 698 7.40 15.79 23.94
N GLN A 699 7.16 17.09 24.10
CA GLN A 699 8.17 18.14 23.88
C GLN A 699 9.35 18.02 24.86
N LEU A 700 9.06 17.67 26.13
CA LEU A 700 10.07 17.46 27.17
C LEU A 700 10.91 16.20 26.92
N LEU A 701 10.26 15.14 26.42
CA LEU A 701 10.91 13.90 26.04
C LEU A 701 11.85 14.11 24.83
N GLY A 702 11.40 14.89 23.83
CA GLY A 702 12.23 15.30 22.70
C GLY A 702 13.48 16.08 23.13
N ALA A 703 13.33 17.06 24.02
CA ALA A 703 14.46 17.83 24.56
C ALA A 703 15.44 16.95 25.36
N PHE A 704 14.94 15.99 26.14
CA PHE A 704 15.77 15.04 26.89
C PHE A 704 16.60 14.14 25.96
N PHE A 705 15.97 13.51 24.96
CA PHE A 705 16.68 12.66 24.00
C PHE A 705 17.71 13.43 23.18
N ASN A 706 17.36 14.65 22.74
CA ASN A 706 18.31 15.52 22.04
C ASN A 706 19.54 15.82 22.92
N GLY A 707 19.34 16.14 24.20
CA GLY A 707 20.44 16.35 25.14
C GLY A 707 21.34 15.13 25.32
N VAL A 708 20.77 13.91 25.38
CA VAL A 708 21.54 12.66 25.49
C VAL A 708 22.34 12.38 24.22
N LEU A 709 21.75 12.60 23.04
CA LEU A 709 22.43 12.44 21.75
C LEU A 709 23.59 13.43 21.60
N LEU A 710 23.40 14.69 21.98
CA LEU A 710 24.46 15.70 21.97
C LEU A 710 25.62 15.33 22.91
N PHE A 711 25.31 14.79 24.09
CA PHE A 711 26.34 14.32 25.02
C PHE A 711 27.14 13.14 24.45
N ALA A 712 26.46 12.16 23.85
CA ALA A 712 27.10 11.01 23.20
C ALA A 712 27.95 11.42 21.99
N LEU A 713 27.45 12.36 21.17
CA LEU A 713 28.20 12.94 20.06
C LEU A 713 29.44 13.67 20.56
N GLY A 714 29.32 14.46 21.64
CA GLY A 714 30.43 15.10 22.32
C GLY A 714 31.53 14.09 22.70
N ILE A 715 31.18 12.99 23.36
CA ILE A 715 32.13 11.91 23.71
C ILE A 715 32.78 11.31 22.47
N SER A 716 32.01 11.03 21.42
CA SER A 716 32.54 10.46 20.18
C SER A 716 33.58 11.37 19.53
N ILE A 717 33.26 12.67 19.39
CA ILE A 717 34.18 13.67 18.85
C ILE A 717 35.42 13.80 19.73
N PHE A 718 35.28 13.72 21.06
CA PHE A 718 36.42 13.75 21.99
C PHE A 718 37.40 12.62 21.72
N LEU A 719 36.88 11.39 21.65
CA LEU A 719 37.69 10.18 21.44
C LEU A 719 38.37 10.19 20.07
N GLN A 720 37.64 10.57 19.01
CA GLN A 720 38.22 10.72 17.67
C GLN A 720 39.27 11.83 17.60
N SER A 721 39.10 12.89 18.39
CA SER A 721 40.08 13.98 18.45
C SER A 721 41.34 13.55 19.19
N ILE A 722 41.22 12.75 20.25
CA ILE A 722 42.38 12.13 20.93
C ILE A 722 43.13 11.20 19.99
N GLU A 723 42.43 10.36 19.23
CA GLU A 723 43.05 9.48 18.24
C GLU A 723 43.83 10.28 17.19
N ARG A 724 43.24 11.35 16.66
CA ARG A 724 43.90 12.28 15.74
C ARG A 724 45.04 13.09 16.37
N PHE A 725 45.01 13.28 17.69
CA PHE A 725 46.08 13.92 18.45
C PHE A 725 47.29 12.98 18.63
N ILE A 726 47.04 11.68 18.84
CA ILE A 726 48.08 10.66 19.00
C ILE A 726 48.66 10.24 17.64
N THR A 727 47.79 10.07 16.64
CA THR A 727 48.14 9.72 15.26
C THR A 727 47.91 10.92 14.34
N LEU A 728 48.88 11.83 14.33
CA LEU A 728 48.77 13.13 13.67
C LEU A 728 48.45 12.99 12.16
N GLN A 729 47.19 13.25 11.80
CA GLN A 729 46.74 13.28 10.40
C GLN A 729 47.02 14.65 9.78
N ARG A 730 47.60 14.67 8.57
CA ARG A 730 47.90 15.92 7.87
C ARG A 730 46.68 16.41 7.12
N VAL A 731 46.19 17.61 7.46
CA VAL A 731 45.16 18.29 6.68
C VAL A 731 45.74 18.75 5.34
N GLU A 732 45.29 18.13 4.24
CA GLU A 732 45.82 18.39 2.89
C GLU A 732 45.38 19.74 2.31
N ASN A 733 44.17 20.21 2.68
CA ASN A 733 43.55 21.43 2.11
C ASN A 733 42.98 22.37 3.20
N PRO A 734 43.82 23.14 3.92
CA PRO A 734 43.36 24.02 4.99
C PRO A 734 42.45 25.16 4.49
N LYS A 735 42.53 25.54 3.20
CA LYS A 735 41.62 26.53 2.59
C LYS A 735 40.18 26.03 2.54
N LEU A 736 39.96 24.75 2.23
CA LEU A 736 38.63 24.16 2.18
C LEU A 736 38.01 24.09 3.59
N MET A 737 38.83 23.73 4.58
CA MET A 737 38.43 23.72 5.99
C MET A 737 37.98 25.11 6.47
N PHE A 738 38.70 26.17 6.08
CA PHE A 738 38.30 27.55 6.38
C PHE A 738 36.97 27.95 5.71
N ILE A 739 36.78 27.59 4.43
CA ILE A 739 35.53 27.88 3.69
C ILE A 739 34.34 27.17 4.34
N MET A 740 34.50 25.90 4.73
CA MET A 740 33.44 25.14 5.42
C MET A 740 33.08 25.77 6.77
N GLY A 741 34.07 26.21 7.55
CA GLY A 741 33.83 26.95 8.80
C GLY A 741 33.11 28.29 8.57
N ALA A 742 33.45 29.01 7.51
CA ALA A 742 32.80 30.28 7.15
C ALA A 742 31.33 30.10 6.71
N ILE A 743 31.05 29.05 5.94
CA ILE A 743 29.68 28.69 5.57
C ILE A 743 28.87 28.33 6.82
N GLY A 744 29.43 27.49 7.71
CA GLY A 744 28.78 27.12 8.97
C GLY A 744 28.47 28.34 9.86
N LEU A 745 29.42 29.27 9.99
CA LEU A 745 29.20 30.51 10.74
C LEU A 745 28.09 31.37 10.13
N THR A 746 28.03 31.47 8.80
CA THR A 746 26.99 32.24 8.10
C THR A 746 25.61 31.65 8.34
N LEU A 747 25.47 30.32 8.26
CA LEU A 747 24.20 29.63 8.53
C LEU A 747 23.73 29.81 9.98
N ASN A 748 24.66 29.77 10.94
CA ASN A 748 24.33 30.00 12.36
C ASN A 748 23.91 31.46 12.63
N LEU A 749 24.55 32.43 11.97
CA LEU A 749 24.16 33.85 12.05
C LEU A 749 22.75 34.08 11.48
N ILE A 750 22.43 33.45 10.34
CA ILE A 750 21.08 33.51 9.75
C ILE A 750 20.05 32.90 10.71
N SER A 751 20.38 31.76 11.31
CA SER A 751 19.50 31.09 12.29
C SER A 751 19.27 31.97 13.52
N ALA A 752 20.31 32.64 14.01
CA ALA A 752 20.21 33.59 15.13
C ALA A 752 19.32 34.80 14.79
N THR A 753 19.40 35.33 13.57
CA THR A 753 18.54 36.44 13.12
C THR A 753 17.08 36.03 12.98
N PHE A 754 16.80 34.82 12.48
CA PHE A 754 15.43 34.31 12.33
C PHE A 754 14.75 34.05 13.68
N LEU A 755 15.51 33.59 14.68
CA LEU A 755 15.08 33.45 16.08
C LEU A 755 14.78 34.81 16.75
N HIS A 756 15.37 35.91 16.26
CA HIS A 756 15.14 37.25 16.80
C HIS A 756 13.89 37.92 16.21
N GLU A 757 13.52 37.62 14.96
CA GLU A 757 12.36 38.22 14.27
C GLU A 757 10.99 37.76 14.81
N HIS A 758 10.89 36.57 15.40
CA HIS A 758 9.64 36.06 15.98
C HIS A 758 9.20 36.74 17.29
N HIS A 759 9.97 37.69 17.83
CA HIS A 759 9.59 38.44 19.03
C HIS A 759 8.82 39.75 18.75
N HIS A 760 8.62 40.15 17.49
CA HIS A 760 8.01 41.44 17.15
C HIS A 760 6.57 41.38 16.59
N HIS A 761 5.96 40.19 16.46
CA HIS A 761 4.63 40.05 15.87
C HIS A 761 3.73 39.09 16.65
N ASP A 762 3.26 39.49 17.84
CA ASP A 762 1.97 38.99 18.32
C ASP A 762 1.34 39.91 19.39
N HIS A 763 0.69 40.99 18.94
CA HIS A 763 -0.35 41.70 19.71
C HIS A 763 -1.39 42.25 18.74
N GLY A 764 -2.36 41.41 18.36
CA GLY A 764 -3.58 41.85 17.67
C GLY A 764 -4.65 42.28 18.68
N HIS A 765 -4.84 43.60 18.84
CA HIS A 765 -6.09 44.17 19.36
C HIS A 765 -6.84 44.85 18.22
N GLU A 766 -8.07 44.41 17.97
CA GLU A 766 -9.05 45.10 17.12
C GLU A 766 -9.82 46.21 17.90
N PRO A 767 -10.46 47.18 17.20
CA PRO A 767 -10.41 48.58 17.58
C PRO A 767 -11.70 49.12 18.20
N SER A 768 -11.59 50.17 19.01
CA SER A 768 -12.70 51.09 19.27
C SER A 768 -12.23 52.55 19.26
N SER A 769 -12.89 53.32 18.41
CA SER A 769 -12.75 54.73 18.08
C SER A 769 -13.02 55.72 19.22
N GLY A 770 -12.34 56.88 19.17
CA GLY A 770 -12.72 58.13 19.85
C GLY A 770 -11.49 58.95 20.25
N ALA A 771 -10.91 59.77 19.36
CA ALA A 771 -11.24 61.18 19.12
C ALA A 771 -10.55 62.17 20.09
N LEU A 772 -9.75 63.09 19.49
CA LEU A 772 -9.38 64.45 19.91
C LEU A 772 -8.49 64.58 21.17
N GLU A 773 -7.25 65.06 21.10
CA GLU A 773 -6.72 66.42 20.87
C GLU A 773 -6.20 67.05 22.19
N GLU A 774 -4.98 67.61 22.09
CA GLU A 774 -4.34 68.68 22.91
C GLU A 774 -3.74 68.40 24.32
N LEU A 775 -2.39 68.38 24.36
CA LEU A 775 -1.45 69.28 25.08
C LEU A 775 -1.99 70.21 26.21
N PRO A 776 -1.13 70.81 27.08
CA PRO A 776 -0.06 70.24 27.93
C PRO A 776 -0.03 70.84 29.38
N VAL A 777 0.76 70.23 30.27
CA VAL A 777 1.57 70.83 31.38
C VAL A 777 0.90 71.76 32.42
N SER A 778 0.96 71.40 33.71
CA SER A 778 1.68 72.21 34.74
C SER A 778 1.73 71.51 36.11
N THR A 779 2.56 72.11 36.96
CA THR A 779 3.27 71.68 38.17
C THR A 779 2.48 71.66 39.49
N THR A 780 2.90 70.72 40.36
CA THR A 780 3.13 70.79 41.83
C THR A 780 2.01 71.11 42.85
N ASP A 781 2.03 70.27 43.88
CA ASP A 781 1.85 70.49 45.33
C ASP A 781 0.46 70.39 46.02
N ASP A 782 0.41 69.37 46.91
CA ASP A 782 0.14 69.45 48.37
C ASP A 782 -1.24 69.13 49.02
N ILE A 783 -1.14 68.25 50.06
CA ILE A 783 -1.76 68.28 51.41
C ILE A 783 -3.12 67.56 51.71
N THR A 784 -2.96 66.39 52.37
CA THR A 784 -3.59 65.79 53.59
C THR A 784 -5.12 65.58 53.82
N GLY A 785 -5.46 64.30 54.15
CA GLY A 785 -6.25 63.85 55.34
C GLY A 785 -7.70 63.36 55.12
N PRO A 786 -8.36 62.61 56.05
CA PRO A 786 -7.90 61.54 56.96
C PRO A 786 -8.86 60.30 57.08
N GLU A 787 -8.29 59.20 57.60
CA GLU A 787 -8.79 58.09 58.49
C GLU A 787 -10.26 57.57 58.59
N ARG A 788 -10.40 56.25 58.31
CA ARG A 788 -10.90 55.06 59.10
C ARG A 788 -12.17 55.14 60.00
N PRO A 789 -12.98 54.04 60.15
CA PRO A 789 -12.67 52.81 60.94
C PRO A 789 -13.17 51.50 60.27
N GLY A 790 -12.84 50.23 60.60
CA GLY A 790 -12.09 49.54 61.66
C GLY A 790 -12.72 48.15 61.96
N SER A 791 -11.93 47.05 61.89
CA SER A 791 -11.94 45.81 62.75
C SER A 791 -11.97 44.42 62.01
N PRO A 792 -11.45 43.29 62.57
CA PRO A 792 -10.09 43.06 63.07
C PRO A 792 -9.43 41.71 62.64
N ASN A 793 -8.09 41.72 62.70
CA ASN A 793 -7.05 40.66 62.72
C ASN A 793 -7.41 39.17 62.90
N HIS A 794 -6.72 38.34 62.10
CA HIS A 794 -6.11 37.09 62.59
C HIS A 794 -4.59 37.10 62.27
N ASN A 795 -3.81 37.25 63.35
CA ASN A 795 -2.39 36.99 63.41
C ASN A 795 -2.19 35.49 63.58
N ASP A 796 -1.48 34.89 62.62
CA ASP A 796 -0.59 33.74 62.68
C ASP A 796 -0.76 33.04 61.35
N HIS A 797 0.19 33.19 60.43
CA HIS A 797 0.85 32.13 59.67
C HIS A 797 2.05 32.78 58.96
N LYS A 798 3.21 32.12 59.09
CA LYS A 798 4.53 32.64 58.72
C LYS A 798 4.63 32.86 57.21
N HIS A 799 4.66 34.11 56.78
CA HIS A 799 5.33 34.48 55.54
C HIS A 799 6.81 34.72 55.85
N LEU A 800 7.67 33.74 55.53
CA LEU A 800 9.07 34.05 55.26
C LEU A 800 9.16 34.62 53.85
N SER A 801 8.89 35.92 53.74
CA SER A 801 9.28 36.72 52.60
C SER A 801 10.78 36.97 52.68
N ASN A 802 11.57 36.36 51.80
CA ASN A 802 12.74 37.04 51.26
C ASN A 802 12.32 37.64 49.92
N GLY A 803 11.99 38.93 49.96
CA GLY A 803 11.71 39.73 48.78
C GLY A 803 12.96 39.86 47.92
N ALA A 804 12.92 39.24 46.74
CA ALA A 804 13.69 39.65 45.59
C ALA A 804 12.68 40.00 44.49
N HIS A 805 12.67 41.28 44.14
CA HIS A 805 12.22 41.87 42.88
C HIS A 805 11.25 41.08 41.99
N ALA A 806 10.04 41.62 41.87
CA ALA A 806 9.33 41.58 40.60
C ALA A 806 10.24 42.15 39.50
N ALA A 807 10.71 41.28 38.60
CA ALA A 807 11.03 41.52 37.19
C ALA A 807 12.11 40.52 36.73
N SER A 808 11.68 39.43 36.10
CA SER A 808 12.47 38.73 35.08
C SER A 808 11.50 37.83 34.32
N HIS A 809 11.26 38.15 33.05
CA HIS A 809 10.70 37.20 32.10
C HIS A 809 11.57 35.94 32.17
N GLY A 810 11.04 34.87 32.75
CA GLY A 810 11.67 33.55 32.68
C GLY A 810 11.69 33.13 31.23
N HIS A 811 12.84 33.26 30.57
CA HIS A 811 13.04 32.74 29.21
C HIS A 811 12.71 31.25 29.22
N ASP A 812 11.80 30.84 28.34
CA ASP A 812 11.45 29.45 28.07
C ASP A 812 12.73 28.61 27.95
N LEU A 813 12.86 27.54 28.74
CA LEU A 813 14.07 26.71 28.79
C LEU A 813 14.38 26.09 27.42
N GLY A 814 13.36 25.92 26.57
CA GLY A 814 13.53 25.54 25.17
C GLY A 814 14.28 26.61 24.39
N MET A 815 13.82 27.86 24.44
CA MET A 815 14.42 29.00 23.74
C MET A 815 15.81 29.37 24.25
N LEU A 816 16.03 29.38 25.58
CA LEU A 816 17.35 29.65 26.16
C LEU A 816 18.35 28.54 25.79
N GLY A 817 17.90 27.28 25.72
CA GLY A 817 18.69 26.15 25.25
C GLY A 817 19.07 26.28 23.77
N VAL A 818 18.13 26.67 22.92
CA VAL A 818 18.35 26.92 21.49
C VAL A 818 19.31 28.09 21.27
N LEU A 819 19.15 29.20 21.99
CA LEU A 819 20.03 30.37 21.87
C LEU A 819 21.46 30.05 22.33
N ILE A 820 21.64 29.35 23.46
CA ILE A 820 22.95 28.89 23.94
C ILE A 820 23.58 27.92 22.94
N HIS A 821 22.79 27.06 22.31
CA HIS A 821 23.26 26.11 21.30
C HIS A 821 23.75 26.81 20.02
N VAL A 822 22.98 27.76 19.49
CA VAL A 822 23.36 28.54 18.29
C VAL A 822 24.62 29.37 18.54
N ILE A 823 24.76 29.96 19.73
CA ILE A 823 25.98 30.67 20.14
C ILE A 823 27.16 29.69 20.26
N GLY A 824 26.93 28.49 20.80
CA GLY A 824 27.92 27.42 20.87
C GLY A 824 28.40 26.99 19.48
N ASP A 825 27.51 26.79 18.53
CA ASP A 825 27.87 26.36 17.18
C ASP A 825 28.55 27.48 16.38
N ALA A 826 28.20 28.75 16.61
CA ALA A 826 28.93 29.87 16.06
C ALA A 826 30.38 29.93 16.61
N ALA A 827 30.55 29.71 17.91
CA ALA A 827 31.88 29.63 18.54
C ALA A 827 32.69 28.43 18.02
N ASN A 828 32.04 27.29 17.77
CA ASN A 828 32.68 26.11 17.17
C ASN A 828 33.20 26.39 15.77
N ASN A 829 32.40 27.04 14.92
CA ASN A 829 32.80 27.42 13.56
C ASN A 829 33.97 28.42 13.58
N LEU A 830 33.97 29.38 14.51
CA LEU A 830 35.11 30.29 14.71
C LEU A 830 36.39 29.54 15.14
N GLY A 831 36.26 28.53 16.01
CA GLY A 831 37.36 27.65 16.40
C GLY A 831 37.95 26.91 15.20
N VAL A 832 37.11 26.29 14.38
CA VAL A 832 37.52 25.57 13.16
C VAL A 832 38.23 26.50 12.17
N MET A 833 37.71 27.72 11.98
CA MET A 833 38.35 28.73 11.13
C MET A 833 39.72 29.16 11.68
N ALA A 834 39.85 29.36 12.99
CA ALA A 834 41.11 29.70 13.64
C ALA A 834 42.14 28.56 13.49
N ALA A 835 41.74 27.31 13.70
CA ALA A 835 42.60 26.14 13.49
C ALA A 835 43.06 26.01 12.04
N ALA A 836 42.16 26.22 11.07
CA ALA A 836 42.48 26.21 9.65
C ALA A 836 43.48 27.32 9.28
N LEU A 837 43.32 28.53 9.86
CA LEU A 837 44.22 29.66 9.63
C LEU A 837 45.62 29.41 10.21
N VAL A 838 45.71 28.80 11.40
CA VAL A 838 46.98 28.37 12.00
C VAL A 838 47.67 27.33 11.12
N ILE A 839 46.93 26.32 10.64
CA ILE A 839 47.48 25.30 9.74
C ILE A 839 47.93 25.91 8.41
N TRP A 840 47.21 26.91 7.91
CA TRP A 840 47.52 27.56 6.64
C TRP A 840 48.75 28.48 6.72
N LEU A 841 48.86 29.32 7.76
CA LEU A 841 49.88 30.37 7.86
C LEU A 841 51.17 29.94 8.57
N ALA A 842 51.11 28.94 9.46
CA ALA A 842 52.29 28.49 10.19
C ALA A 842 53.10 27.46 9.38
N HIS A 843 54.43 27.53 9.43
CA HIS A 843 55.34 26.60 8.72
C HIS A 843 56.22 25.77 9.68
N TYR A 844 55.64 25.27 10.78
CA TYR A 844 56.31 24.34 11.71
C TYR A 844 55.50 23.05 11.89
N GLY A 845 56.16 21.94 12.20
CA GLY A 845 55.55 20.59 12.21
C GLY A 845 54.39 20.42 13.20
N GLY A 846 54.35 21.21 14.27
CA GLY A 846 53.30 21.19 15.29
C GLY A 846 51.99 21.86 14.90
N ARG A 847 51.89 22.52 13.74
CA ARG A 847 50.67 23.23 13.33
C ARG A 847 49.43 22.33 13.20
N TYR A 848 49.63 21.05 12.89
CA TYR A 848 48.53 20.09 12.69
C TYR A 848 47.86 19.65 13.99
N TYR A 849 48.43 19.98 15.16
CA TYR A 849 47.76 19.78 16.45
C TYR A 849 46.63 20.80 16.70
N ALA A 850 46.56 21.88 15.91
CA ALA A 850 45.53 22.90 16.05
C ALA A 850 44.12 22.35 15.80
N ASP A 851 43.95 21.45 14.83
CA ASP A 851 42.66 20.82 14.50
C ASP A 851 42.15 19.87 15.61
N PRO A 852 42.90 18.82 16.03
CA PRO A 852 42.44 17.95 17.10
C PRO A 852 42.36 18.66 18.45
N GLY A 853 43.25 19.63 18.74
CA GLY A 853 43.18 20.44 19.96
C GLY A 853 41.91 21.30 20.03
N THR A 854 41.52 21.92 18.91
CA THR A 854 40.28 22.70 18.84
C THR A 854 39.05 21.79 18.93
N SER A 855 39.06 20.65 18.25
CA SER A 855 37.97 19.66 18.28
C SER A 855 37.75 19.08 19.67
N MET A 856 38.82 18.86 20.45
CA MET A 856 38.73 18.47 21.87
C MET A 856 38.06 19.57 22.72
N GLY A 857 38.44 20.84 22.51
CA GLY A 857 37.84 21.97 23.23
C GLY A 857 36.34 22.12 22.93
N ILE A 858 35.97 22.01 21.65
CA ILE A 858 34.58 22.05 21.19
C ILE A 858 33.77 20.90 21.79
N SER A 859 34.30 19.68 21.76
CA SER A 859 33.64 18.51 22.33
C SER A 859 33.39 18.66 23.84
N ILE A 860 34.36 19.17 24.61
CA ILE A 860 34.19 19.45 26.04
C ILE A 860 33.06 20.46 26.26
N MET A 861 33.01 21.51 25.44
CA MET A 861 31.94 22.51 25.52
C MET A 861 30.55 21.91 25.25
N ILE A 862 30.42 21.05 24.23
CA ILE A 862 29.16 20.34 23.90
C ILE A 862 28.73 19.43 25.06
N MET A 863 29.66 18.72 25.69
CA MET A 863 29.36 17.88 26.84
C MET A 863 28.92 18.72 28.05
N LEU A 864 29.57 19.85 28.32
CA LEU A 864 29.22 20.73 29.44
C LEU A 864 27.87 21.44 29.24
N SER A 865 27.48 21.75 28.00
CA SER A 865 26.19 22.38 27.70
C SER A 865 25.01 21.39 27.67
N SER A 866 25.24 20.13 27.31
CA SER A 866 24.21 19.08 27.25
C SER A 866 23.82 18.53 28.62
N VAL A 867 24.75 18.44 29.58
CA VAL A 867 24.47 17.90 30.93
C VAL A 867 23.36 18.68 31.68
N PRO A 868 23.35 20.04 31.73
CA PRO A 868 22.27 20.80 32.35
C PRO A 868 20.91 20.57 31.68
N LEU A 869 20.88 20.40 30.35
CA LEU A 869 19.64 20.17 29.59
C LEU A 869 19.03 18.81 29.94
N VAL A 870 19.84 17.74 29.90
CA VAL A 870 19.43 16.38 30.27
C VAL A 870 18.96 16.33 31.72
N ARG A 871 19.70 16.96 32.64
CA ARG A 871 19.35 16.99 34.07
C ARG A 871 18.04 17.72 34.34
N ARG A 872 17.83 18.90 33.73
CA ARG A 872 16.61 19.70 33.94
C ARG A 872 15.36 19.04 33.36
N CYS A 873 15.46 18.43 32.18
CA CYS A 873 14.33 17.70 31.58
C CYS A 873 14.06 16.39 32.33
N GLY A 874 15.12 15.67 32.73
CA GLY A 874 15.01 14.42 33.49
C GLY A 874 14.32 14.58 34.84
N ILE A 875 14.62 15.66 35.59
CA ILE A 875 13.98 15.95 36.88
C ILE A 875 12.47 16.18 36.72
N ILE A 876 12.01 16.79 35.62
CA ILE A 876 10.58 17.01 35.36
C ILE A 876 9.91 15.70 34.90
N LEU A 877 10.60 14.89 34.07
CA LEU A 877 10.09 13.57 33.65
C LEU A 877 9.97 12.58 34.83
N LEU A 878 10.79 12.75 35.87
CA LEU A 878 10.72 12.01 37.13
C LEU A 878 9.70 12.58 38.13
N GLU A 879 8.77 13.42 37.65
CA GLU A 879 7.62 13.92 38.43
C GLU A 879 8.03 14.68 39.71
N SER A 880 9.11 15.46 39.63
CA SER A 880 9.52 16.33 40.73
C SER A 880 8.45 17.36 41.09
N ALA A 881 8.42 17.72 42.38
CA ALA A 881 7.64 18.84 42.89
C ALA A 881 8.12 20.17 42.25
N PRO A 882 7.23 21.17 42.11
CA PRO A 882 7.60 22.51 41.67
C PRO A 882 8.71 23.10 42.55
N ASN A 883 9.70 23.72 41.91
CA ASN A 883 10.81 24.34 42.62
C ASN A 883 10.27 25.42 43.58
N GLY A 884 10.55 25.30 44.87
CA GLY A 884 10.13 26.25 45.91
C GLY A 884 8.83 25.91 46.63
N VAL A 885 8.19 24.77 46.32
CA VAL A 885 7.05 24.25 47.09
C VAL A 885 7.55 23.17 48.04
N ASP A 886 7.49 23.44 49.35
CA ASP A 886 7.70 22.43 50.39
C ASP A 886 6.39 21.69 50.66
N LEU A 887 6.41 20.37 50.53
CA LEU A 887 5.23 19.51 50.72
C LEU A 887 4.68 19.62 52.15
N GLU A 888 5.56 19.82 53.14
CA GLU A 888 5.15 19.93 54.55
C GLU A 888 4.43 21.24 54.84
N ASP A 889 4.86 22.34 54.21
CA ASP A 889 4.19 23.64 54.35
C ASP A 889 2.78 23.61 53.73
N VAL A 890 2.63 22.99 52.54
CA VAL A 890 1.33 22.84 51.88
C VAL A 890 0.41 21.95 52.72
N LYS A 891 0.92 20.84 53.25
CA LYS A 891 0.15 19.95 54.13
C LYS A 891 -0.33 20.69 55.39
N HIS A 892 0.57 21.43 56.02
CA HIS A 892 0.27 22.18 57.23
C HIS A 892 -0.80 23.26 57.02
N ASP A 893 -0.79 23.93 55.87
CA ASP A 893 -1.80 24.96 55.56
C ASP A 893 -3.15 24.37 55.14
N LEU A 894 -3.16 23.18 54.51
CA LEU A 894 -4.40 22.43 54.25
C LEU A 894 -5.09 21.95 55.52
N GLU A 895 -4.33 21.49 56.53
CA GLU A 895 -4.87 21.03 57.81
C GLU A 895 -5.50 22.13 58.66
N LYS A 896 -5.22 23.41 58.34
CA LYS A 896 -5.83 24.56 59.01
C LYS A 896 -7.16 24.98 58.41
N ILE A 897 -7.54 24.44 57.27
CA ILE A 897 -8.80 24.76 56.62
C ILE A 897 -9.96 24.20 57.47
N PRO A 898 -10.90 25.04 57.95
CA PRO A 898 -12.01 24.57 58.77
C PRO A 898 -12.83 23.49 58.05
N GLY A 899 -12.85 22.29 58.61
CA GLY A 899 -13.54 21.12 58.03
C GLY A 899 -12.61 19.99 57.61
N VAL A 900 -11.32 20.25 57.41
CA VAL A 900 -10.26 19.24 57.24
C VAL A 900 -9.77 18.80 58.62
N LEU A 901 -9.84 17.50 58.90
CA LEU A 901 -9.38 16.88 60.15
C LEU A 901 -7.92 16.45 60.07
N SER A 902 -7.50 15.92 58.93
CA SER A 902 -6.12 15.52 58.62
C SER A 902 -5.92 15.38 57.11
N VAL A 903 -4.66 15.46 56.67
CA VAL A 903 -4.25 15.15 55.29
C VAL A 903 -3.39 13.89 55.33
N HIS A 904 -3.86 12.79 54.72
CA HIS A 904 -3.14 11.51 54.78
C HIS A 904 -2.11 11.36 53.67
N GLU A 905 -2.46 11.77 52.45
CA GLU A 905 -1.61 11.55 51.28
C GLU A 905 -1.65 12.80 50.41
N LEU A 906 -0.49 13.42 50.19
CA LEU A 906 -0.32 14.62 49.37
C LEU A 906 0.82 14.39 48.38
N HIS A 907 0.48 14.39 47.10
CA HIS A 907 1.45 14.30 46.00
C HIS A 907 1.33 15.53 45.13
N ILE A 908 2.45 16.22 44.90
CA ILE A 908 2.52 17.39 44.02
C ILE A 908 3.66 17.16 43.02
N TRP A 909 3.37 17.27 41.73
CA TRP A 909 4.36 17.06 40.68
C TRP A 909 4.16 18.00 39.49
N ARG A 910 5.22 18.16 38.69
CA ARG A 910 5.18 18.92 37.44
C ARG A 910 4.75 18.03 36.28
N LEU A 911 3.76 18.48 35.52
CA LEU A 911 3.37 17.82 34.26
C LEU A 911 4.27 18.28 33.11
N ASN A 912 4.55 19.58 33.05
CA ASN A 912 5.48 20.21 32.11
C ASN A 912 6.12 21.46 32.75
N GLN A 913 6.73 22.33 31.94
CA GLN A 913 7.42 23.51 32.47
C GLN A 913 6.47 24.52 33.14
N HIS A 914 5.22 24.59 32.70
CA HIS A 914 4.24 25.62 33.07
C HIS A 914 3.06 25.09 33.90
N LYS A 915 2.89 23.77 34.01
CA LYS A 915 1.73 23.16 34.67
C LYS A 915 2.15 22.17 35.75
N ALA A 916 1.70 22.45 36.98
CA ALA A 916 1.85 21.58 38.14
C ALA A 916 0.50 20.97 38.53
N LEU A 917 0.51 19.71 38.95
CA LEU A 917 -0.65 18.94 39.38
C LEU A 917 -0.49 18.50 40.83
N ALA A 918 -1.59 18.30 41.53
CA ALA A 918 -1.58 17.67 42.84
C ALA A 918 -2.73 16.67 43.03
N SER A 919 -2.49 15.67 43.88
CA SER A 919 -3.50 14.75 44.39
C SER A 919 -3.45 14.75 45.91
N VAL A 920 -4.60 14.90 46.55
CA VAL A 920 -4.68 14.96 48.01
C VAL A 920 -5.84 14.15 48.57
N HIS A 921 -5.58 13.42 49.65
CA HIS A 921 -6.58 12.73 50.45
C HIS A 921 -6.81 13.51 51.75
N VAL A 922 -8.03 14.01 51.93
CA VAL A 922 -8.40 14.85 53.07
C VAL A 922 -9.47 14.17 53.91
N MET A 923 -9.22 13.99 55.20
CA MET A 923 -10.23 13.52 56.13
C MET A 923 -11.13 14.68 56.51
N VAL A 924 -12.45 14.52 56.39
CA VAL A 924 -13.43 15.59 56.64
C VAL A 924 -14.41 15.21 57.73
N SER A 925 -14.88 16.21 58.46
CA SER A 925 -15.81 16.04 59.60
C SER A 925 -17.29 15.85 59.18
N ASP A 926 -17.67 16.31 58.00
CA ASP A 926 -19.01 16.17 57.42
C ASP A 926 -18.90 15.89 55.91
N CYS A 927 -19.58 14.85 55.43
CA CYS A 927 -19.49 14.34 54.05
C CYS A 927 -20.78 14.56 53.25
N SER A 928 -21.59 15.55 53.63
CA SER A 928 -22.68 15.99 52.76
C SER A 928 -22.10 16.62 51.47
N VAL A 929 -22.64 16.26 50.30
CA VAL A 929 -22.17 16.76 48.99
C VAL A 929 -22.05 18.29 48.95
N PRO A 930 -23.00 19.10 49.50
CA PRO A 930 -22.87 20.56 49.47
C PRO A 930 -21.75 21.12 50.36
N SER A 931 -21.48 20.51 51.52
CA SER A 931 -20.42 20.97 52.42
C SER A 931 -19.04 20.62 51.85
N PHE A 932 -18.88 19.44 51.26
CA PHE A 932 -17.64 19.06 50.59
C PHE A 932 -17.32 19.91 49.35
N LEU A 933 -18.32 20.27 48.53
CA LEU A 933 -18.10 21.15 47.37
C LEU A 933 -17.60 22.55 47.76
N LYS A 934 -18.02 23.06 48.92
CA LYS A 934 -17.54 24.35 49.43
C LYS A 934 -16.10 24.23 49.94
N LEU A 935 -15.80 23.13 50.63
CA LEU A 935 -14.46 22.85 51.15
C LEU A 935 -13.43 22.60 50.03
N SER A 936 -13.81 21.82 49.01
CA SER A 936 -12.94 21.53 47.87
C SER A 936 -12.57 22.79 47.08
N LYS A 937 -13.47 23.79 47.02
CA LYS A 937 -13.16 25.10 46.45
C LYS A 937 -12.07 25.83 47.24
N THR A 938 -12.14 25.83 48.58
CA THR A 938 -11.12 26.45 49.43
C THR A 938 -9.78 25.72 49.36
N ILE A 939 -9.79 24.39 49.28
CA ILE A 939 -8.57 23.58 49.06
C ILE A 939 -7.94 23.91 47.71
N ASN A 940 -8.74 24.06 46.65
CA ASN A 940 -8.25 24.47 45.33
C ASN A 940 -7.65 25.88 45.33
N GLU A 941 -8.26 26.83 46.03
CA GLU A 941 -7.71 28.19 46.19
C GLU A 941 -6.35 28.15 46.92
N CYS A 942 -6.21 27.30 47.94
CA CYS A 942 -4.93 27.07 48.63
C CYS A 942 -3.87 26.51 47.67
N PHE A 943 -4.18 25.47 46.90
CA PHE A 943 -3.24 24.92 45.91
C PHE A 943 -2.87 25.90 44.80
N HIS A 944 -3.82 26.72 44.34
CA HIS A 944 -3.54 27.78 43.37
C HIS A 944 -2.59 28.85 43.92
N ALA A 945 -2.64 29.16 45.22
CA ALA A 945 -1.69 30.08 45.85
C ALA A 945 -0.24 29.55 45.81
N TYR A 946 -0.04 28.23 45.80
CA TYR A 946 1.26 27.57 45.61
C TYR A 946 1.63 27.35 44.13
N GLY A 947 0.85 27.86 43.17
CA GLY A 947 1.12 27.71 41.74
C GLY A 947 0.77 26.33 41.17
N ILE A 948 -0.11 25.58 41.83
CA ILE A 948 -0.61 24.28 41.35
C ILE A 948 -1.88 24.54 40.53
N HIS A 949 -1.96 23.95 39.34
CA HIS A 949 -2.92 24.35 38.31
C HIS A 949 -4.14 23.45 38.23
N SER A 950 -4.02 22.19 38.66
CA SER A 950 -5.13 21.24 38.65
C SER A 950 -4.91 20.20 39.74
N THR A 951 -5.99 19.82 40.40
CA THR A 951 -5.97 19.13 41.69
C THR A 951 -7.04 18.05 41.75
N THR A 952 -6.69 16.88 42.25
CA THR A 952 -7.63 15.80 42.56
C THR A 952 -7.77 15.72 44.08
N ILE A 953 -8.98 15.90 44.60
CA ILE A 953 -9.26 15.87 46.04
C ILE A 953 -10.17 14.68 46.34
N GLN A 954 -9.69 13.76 47.17
CA GLN A 954 -10.44 12.61 47.64
C GLN A 954 -10.85 12.80 49.11
N PRO A 955 -12.16 12.83 49.44
CA PRO A 955 -12.61 12.89 50.83
C PRO A 955 -12.57 11.51 51.50
N GLU A 956 -12.09 11.46 52.74
CA GLU A 956 -12.18 10.30 53.63
C GLU A 956 -13.04 10.64 54.86
N MET A 957 -13.93 9.73 55.26
CA MET A 957 -14.77 9.95 56.45
C MET A 957 -14.08 9.41 57.71
N ALA A 958 -14.09 10.21 58.77
CA ALA A 958 -13.67 9.74 60.09
C ALA A 958 -14.63 8.64 60.61
N HIS A 959 -14.07 7.50 61.04
CA HIS A 959 -14.84 6.42 61.65
C HIS A 959 -15.43 6.90 63.01
N PRO A 960 -16.70 6.62 63.35
CA PRO A 960 -17.39 7.22 64.52
C PRO A 960 -16.72 7.02 65.88
N GLU A 961 -15.79 6.06 66.01
CA GLU A 961 -15.07 5.76 67.25
C GLU A 961 -13.82 6.63 67.48
N ALA A 962 -13.31 7.32 66.45
CA ALA A 962 -12.11 8.17 66.56
C ALA A 962 -12.36 9.57 67.14
N ILE A 963 -13.63 10.01 67.22
CA ILE A 963 -13.99 11.37 67.69
C ILE A 963 -14.02 11.46 69.24
N ALA A 964 -13.99 10.33 69.96
CA ALA A 964 -14.18 10.31 71.42
C ALA A 964 -12.89 10.33 72.28
N LEU A 965 -11.69 10.14 71.72
CA LEU A 965 -10.46 9.97 72.51
C LEU A 965 -9.26 10.72 71.89
N GLY A 966 -9.10 11.99 72.23
CA GLY A 966 -7.97 12.82 71.77
C GLY A 966 -6.62 12.42 72.38
N ARG A 967 -5.85 11.55 71.71
CA ARG A 967 -4.40 11.35 71.91
C ARG A 967 -3.69 10.99 70.59
N PRO A 968 -2.45 11.48 70.35
CA PRO A 968 -1.62 11.06 69.23
C PRO A 968 -0.77 9.85 69.65
N ALA A 969 -0.62 8.86 68.76
CA ALA A 969 0.31 7.76 68.96
C ALA A 969 1.16 7.53 67.71
N VAL A 970 2.46 7.55 67.95
CA VAL A 970 3.60 7.30 67.07
C VAL A 970 3.67 5.81 66.71
N GLU A 971 4.19 5.56 65.50
CA GLU A 971 4.81 4.35 64.92
C GLU A 971 4.71 3.04 65.69
N THR A 972 4.23 1.99 65.02
CA THR A 972 4.68 0.62 65.31
C THR A 972 4.53 -0.28 64.08
N GLU A 973 5.65 -0.77 63.55
CA GLU A 973 5.70 -1.99 62.75
C GLU A 973 5.43 -3.21 63.67
N LEU A 974 4.67 -4.22 63.21
CA LEU A 974 5.13 -5.58 62.92
C LEU A 974 3.96 -6.59 62.78
N SER A 975 4.12 -7.48 61.80
CA SER A 975 3.79 -8.92 61.83
C SER A 975 2.35 -9.46 61.91
N SER A 976 2.09 -10.32 60.91
CA SER A 976 1.55 -11.69 60.99
C SER A 976 0.07 -11.97 61.31
N GLN A 977 -0.57 -12.50 60.25
CA GLN A 977 -1.37 -13.72 60.17
C GLN A 977 -2.76 -13.83 60.83
N THR A 978 -3.67 -14.32 59.97
CA THR A 978 -4.77 -15.29 60.18
C THR A 978 -6.16 -14.83 60.64
N GLU A 979 -7.09 -15.05 59.70
CA GLU A 979 -8.42 -15.67 59.81
C GLU A 979 -9.63 -14.92 60.43
N MET A 980 -10.65 -14.87 59.55
CA MET A 980 -12.08 -15.14 59.74
C MET A 980 -13.08 -13.96 59.72
N SER A 981 -13.84 -13.95 58.60
CA SER A 981 -15.30 -13.79 58.50
C SER A 981 -15.96 -12.45 58.92
N GLU A 982 -16.47 -11.69 57.95
CA GLU A 982 -17.93 -11.55 57.67
C GLU A 982 -18.25 -10.47 56.60
N LYS A 983 -19.12 -10.86 55.65
CA LYS A 983 -20.11 -10.08 54.86
C LYS A 983 -19.65 -8.97 53.90
N CYS A 984 -19.67 -9.31 52.61
CA CYS A 984 -19.77 -8.37 51.49
C CYS A 984 -21.12 -7.61 51.55
N GLN A 985 -21.08 -6.28 51.54
CA GLN A 985 -22.26 -5.39 51.61
C GLN A 985 -22.76 -4.91 50.22
N VAL A 986 -22.37 -5.55 49.12
CA VAL A 986 -22.72 -5.09 47.78
C VAL A 986 -23.66 -6.08 47.09
N ILE A 987 -24.82 -5.59 46.66
CA ILE A 987 -25.78 -6.34 45.84
C ILE A 987 -25.20 -6.46 44.42
N CYS A 988 -24.73 -7.65 44.04
CA CYS A 988 -24.33 -7.93 42.66
C CYS A 988 -25.56 -8.01 41.75
N GLY A 989 -25.73 -7.00 40.89
CA GLY A 989 -26.57 -7.07 39.70
C GLY A 989 -25.86 -7.85 38.60
N THR A 990 -26.57 -8.83 38.03
CA THR A 990 -26.19 -9.76 36.96
C THR A 990 -25.43 -9.13 35.79
N LEU A 991 -24.10 -9.29 35.75
CA LEU A 991 -23.23 -9.49 34.57
C LEU A 991 -21.75 -9.43 34.99
N CYS A 992 -21.29 -10.47 35.72
CA CYS A 992 -19.87 -10.77 35.90
C CYS A 992 -19.63 -12.19 35.39
N GLU A 993 -19.30 -12.34 34.10
CA GLU A 993 -18.56 -13.50 33.61
C GLU A 993 -17.13 -13.05 33.32
N GLU A 994 -16.21 -13.77 33.97
CA GLU A 994 -14.76 -13.81 33.77
C GLU A 994 -14.01 -12.48 33.81
N LEU A 995 -13.68 -12.03 35.03
CA LEU A 995 -12.33 -11.57 35.38
C LEU A 995 -12.17 -11.58 36.91
N THR A 996 -11.18 -12.35 37.36
CA THR A 996 -10.75 -12.57 38.75
C THR A 996 -10.36 -11.28 39.46
N CYS A 997 -11.09 -10.90 40.51
CA CYS A 997 -10.61 -9.95 41.51
C CYS A 997 -9.93 -10.71 42.67
N CYS A 998 -8.60 -10.54 42.76
CA CYS A 998 -7.69 -10.80 43.89
C CYS A 998 -7.59 -12.23 44.45
N GLY A 999 -6.55 -12.92 43.99
CA GLY A 999 -5.98 -14.16 44.53
C GLY A 999 -4.77 -14.58 43.71
#